data_AF-A0A8E3AQA7-F1
#
_entry.id   AF-A0A8E3AQA7-F1
#
_cell.length_a   1.000
_cell.length_b   1.000
_cell.length_c   1.000
_cell.angle_alpha   90.00
_cell.angle_beta   90.00
_cell.angle_gamma   90.00
#
_symmetry.space_group_name_H-M   'P 1'
#
loop_
_entity.id
_entity.type
_entity.pdbx_description
1 polymer ?
#
loop_
_entity_poly.entity_id
_entity_poly.type
_entity_poly.pdbx_seq_one_letter_code
_entity_poly.pdbx_strand_id
1 'polypeptide(L)'
;MSRFEIRGPVAGATVNARIRHPDTGNVLVEMARGAWGVTEAVPPTEVGATLAVDIDYGVIGRIPIAMFGDNATGILSVVTRPDPDTAHVSLAPGGDEVYVSTVDRPEIRRDAVRSTDDDEDAPDGGEFVLYAGPEFDDDGWDALTTMCNYRVQRAPGHAFAFQVLVGVTDGDPVLCEITVVPKAGKALSGWSVGRGMKLAVDANGDTVFEPAEEHIDLYVSLSEAAYTMADIVAEASAVVEDIHSGKVDDFIAMQVRDGGVIYGDTVPPDHVTYYGSPSKPIHPEWVRGIVSTLLSSHGFGSVHLFYERGYNYNDGLSEVLAVYPCGQSILHPNLIGAWGTGADPIMHNMNFNMEGGAKKHGVAFRDLEFPISTGISGDGLSNVIIERCNVRGAIYFRKMDTKGRGARVTIRKSKLVQAFDTNGGLDSANPDFWRGDHRPSCIKPGGGSSGTIIQENIIAWGGMGPGWLNTYGPDGIPSKDDAYGYLPNNSDPRLGLNGYAPPGPNLLTHPIYFDSFNRHILMRDNFVFGSGGSLIQLRGGAVMRNCAFAFGNQMWNVGKGDFNNYNDAMFEAQTTDGHRSLCQDVVATHAGYMDGPNAGNSMSQGVRVSSPLVSFDRVLVLHDLNPNDPNGAARLVSDWDGEVHARRDGFGYTDEQFAPGAYLAGFKGRERDLLSYWGDQVYNPGALDLSNVNDATIFRWYDAQRGNAPDTTTDILDIYWWLRDLPPDEIKSTVDSFMAFMQAPFGIARRWRTAAAACSFVPDLAEDGCRWDNPNNWGRDLIPGSFAGDTVAINGHEVFFQDHTLTVAGLDLGAGGHLHAVNGRLDVAAAPTCTGSGAITVDETGQVWLAGYNGSAPLSVRVLGGRFANTDAFAGPADIVVNSANDRKGRNEPKETCEFLCGHGAAVMTIKAGHVFEIVGGGPRVGFDGLGGAAAGLVVEDGGTLRFTAGGDGRVATLREFRSGANGTAGPDVVSSVTLASGSTLEVDCRSIMVAGTYTLLSVDSLTTTGATLTAINVPSGLSASFPAASGGVQTMVLS
;
A
#
# COMPACT_ATOMS: atom_id res chain seq x y z
N MET A 1 -8.66 -30.13 -45.52
CA MET A 1 -9.13 -30.43 -44.15
C MET A 1 -9.88 -31.75 -44.17
N SER A 2 -9.34 -32.79 -43.54
CA SER A 2 -10.03 -34.07 -43.40
C SER A 2 -10.88 -34.01 -42.13
N ARG A 3 -12.20 -34.21 -42.23
CA ARG A 3 -13.11 -34.28 -41.07
C ARG A 3 -13.02 -35.69 -40.48
N PHE A 4 -12.58 -35.79 -39.23
CA PHE A 4 -12.59 -37.04 -38.47
C PHE A 4 -13.78 -37.04 -37.51
N GLU A 5 -14.68 -38.01 -37.66
CA GLU A 5 -15.77 -38.24 -36.71
C GLU A 5 -15.44 -39.48 -35.86
N ILE A 6 -15.29 -39.28 -34.56
CA ILE A 6 -15.12 -40.35 -33.58
C ILE A 6 -16.48 -40.56 -32.91
N ARG A 7 -17.11 -41.72 -33.16
CA ARG A 7 -18.25 -42.17 -32.36
C ARG A 7 -17.68 -42.79 -31.08
N GLY A 8 -17.77 -42.06 -29.97
CA GLY A 8 -17.22 -42.54 -28.71
C GLY A 8 -18.00 -43.72 -28.09
N PRO A 9 -17.46 -44.33 -27.03
CA PRO A 9 -18.07 -45.43 -26.28
C PRO A 9 -19.27 -44.94 -25.47
N VAL A 10 -19.87 -45.89 -24.73
CA VAL A 10 -21.00 -45.69 -23.80
C VAL A 10 -20.85 -44.40 -22.96
N ALA A 11 -21.98 -43.76 -22.64
CA ALA A 11 -22.00 -42.55 -21.83
C ALA A 11 -21.17 -42.72 -20.53
N GLY A 12 -20.35 -41.73 -20.18
CA GLY A 12 -19.46 -41.75 -19.01
C GLY A 12 -18.04 -42.26 -19.27
N ALA A 13 -17.75 -42.82 -20.45
CA ALA A 13 -16.42 -43.33 -20.76
C ALA A 13 -15.39 -42.20 -20.99
N THR A 14 -14.14 -42.45 -20.60
CA THR A 14 -13.00 -41.61 -21.02
C THR A 14 -12.50 -42.11 -22.38
N VAL A 15 -12.46 -41.21 -23.36
CA VAL A 15 -11.98 -41.47 -24.71
C VAL A 15 -10.61 -40.83 -24.88
N ASN A 16 -9.61 -41.67 -25.10
CA ASN A 16 -8.27 -41.22 -25.49
C ASN A 16 -8.00 -41.67 -26.93
N ALA A 17 -7.69 -40.73 -27.81
CA ALA A 17 -7.32 -40.98 -29.19
C ALA A 17 -5.99 -40.30 -29.50
N ARG A 18 -5.10 -41.03 -30.16
CA ARG A 18 -3.80 -40.51 -30.64
C ARG A 18 -3.68 -40.82 -32.12
N ILE A 19 -3.48 -39.79 -32.93
CA ILE A 19 -3.05 -39.94 -34.33
C ILE A 19 -1.54 -39.78 -34.35
N ARG A 20 -0.84 -40.78 -34.88
CA ARG A 20 0.61 -40.78 -35.01
C ARG A 20 1.00 -40.71 -36.47
N HIS A 21 2.12 -40.08 -36.74
CA HIS A 21 2.77 -40.16 -38.05
C HIS A 21 3.22 -41.61 -38.27
N PRO A 22 2.82 -42.27 -39.37
CA PRO A 22 3.01 -43.72 -39.55
C PRO A 22 4.49 -44.12 -39.55
N ASP A 23 5.37 -43.27 -40.09
CA ASP A 23 6.78 -43.61 -40.27
C ASP A 23 7.69 -43.18 -39.11
N THR A 24 7.28 -42.20 -38.29
CA THR A 24 8.13 -41.63 -37.22
C THR A 24 7.60 -41.93 -35.83
N GLY A 25 6.33 -42.37 -35.69
CA GLY A 25 5.68 -42.62 -34.40
C GLY A 25 5.31 -41.36 -33.61
N ASN A 26 5.69 -40.17 -34.11
CA ASN A 26 5.38 -38.88 -33.51
C ASN A 26 3.86 -38.68 -33.41
N VAL A 27 3.38 -38.22 -32.25
CA VAL A 27 1.98 -37.88 -32.06
C VAL A 27 1.71 -36.59 -32.81
N LEU A 28 0.80 -36.64 -33.79
CA LEU A 28 0.38 -35.50 -34.60
C LEU A 28 -0.84 -34.81 -33.98
N VAL A 29 -1.72 -35.61 -33.35
CA VAL A 29 -2.91 -35.13 -32.64
C VAL A 29 -3.16 -36.06 -31.45
N GLU A 30 -3.34 -35.49 -30.27
CA GLU A 30 -3.82 -36.18 -29.08
C GLU A 30 -5.15 -35.57 -28.65
N MET A 31 -6.14 -36.42 -28.37
CA MET A 31 -7.44 -36.01 -27.89
C MET A 31 -7.80 -36.87 -26.67
N ALA A 32 -8.10 -36.22 -25.56
CA ALA A 32 -8.65 -36.86 -24.37
C ALA A 32 -9.98 -36.19 -24.03
N ARG A 33 -11.04 -37.00 -23.88
CA ARG A 33 -12.36 -36.52 -23.40
C ARG A 33 -12.88 -37.46 -22.34
N GLY A 34 -12.95 -36.98 -21.10
CA GLY A 34 -13.64 -37.66 -20.00
C GLY A 34 -15.17 -37.56 -20.16
N ALA A 35 -15.90 -38.46 -19.50
CA ALA A 35 -17.36 -38.44 -19.40
C ALA A 35 -18.09 -38.27 -20.76
N TRP A 36 -17.66 -39.03 -21.77
CA TRP A 36 -18.26 -38.98 -23.11
C TRP A 36 -19.78 -39.12 -23.04
N GLY A 37 -20.55 -38.24 -23.68
CA GLY A 37 -22.02 -38.34 -23.70
C GLY A 37 -22.75 -38.07 -22.37
N VAL A 38 -22.07 -37.63 -21.31
CA VAL A 38 -22.71 -37.08 -20.12
C VAL A 38 -22.99 -35.60 -20.40
N THR A 39 -24.26 -35.24 -20.55
CA THR A 39 -24.70 -33.86 -20.35
C THR A 39 -24.40 -33.50 -18.90
N GLU A 40 -23.72 -32.39 -18.65
CA GLU A 40 -23.58 -31.83 -17.29
C GLU A 40 -24.94 -31.93 -16.62
N ALA A 41 -25.02 -32.67 -15.51
CA ALA A 41 -26.23 -32.74 -14.73
C ALA A 41 -26.56 -31.29 -14.36
N VAL A 42 -27.72 -30.81 -14.83
CA VAL A 42 -28.24 -29.52 -14.36
C VAL A 42 -28.29 -29.66 -12.82
N PRO A 43 -27.57 -28.81 -12.07
CA PRO A 43 -27.56 -28.93 -10.62
C PRO A 43 -29.02 -28.94 -10.12
N PRO A 44 -29.36 -29.79 -9.14
CA PRO A 44 -30.70 -29.82 -8.59
C PRO A 44 -31.10 -28.39 -8.19
N THR A 45 -32.26 -27.93 -8.66
CA THR A 45 -32.74 -26.56 -8.39
C THR A 45 -33.31 -26.40 -6.98
N GLU A 46 -33.62 -27.50 -6.30
CA GLU A 46 -34.13 -27.48 -4.93
C GLU A 46 -32.99 -27.70 -3.93
N VAL A 47 -32.95 -26.85 -2.90
CA VAL A 47 -32.02 -26.99 -1.76
C VAL A 47 -32.38 -28.26 -1.01
N GLY A 48 -31.48 -29.25 -1.02
CA GLY A 48 -31.66 -30.54 -0.36
C GLY A 48 -31.12 -30.60 1.07
N ALA A 49 -30.29 -29.64 1.47
CA ALA A 49 -29.75 -29.52 2.82
C ALA A 49 -29.36 -28.09 3.16
N THR A 50 -29.37 -27.73 4.45
CA THR A 50 -28.89 -26.43 4.95
C THR A 50 -27.80 -26.63 6.01
N LEU A 51 -26.84 -25.71 6.05
CA LEU A 51 -25.74 -25.69 7.02
C LEU A 51 -25.58 -24.27 7.56
N ALA A 52 -25.51 -24.11 8.88
CA ALA A 52 -25.21 -22.83 9.52
C ALA A 52 -23.84 -22.89 10.20
N VAL A 53 -22.97 -21.92 9.93
CA VAL A 53 -21.60 -21.86 10.46
C VAL A 53 -21.26 -20.47 10.97
N ASP A 54 -20.38 -20.40 11.96
CA ASP A 54 -19.73 -19.16 12.38
C ASP A 54 -18.30 -19.11 11.84
N ILE A 55 -17.91 -18.00 11.22
CA ILE A 55 -16.56 -17.78 10.68
C ILE A 55 -15.94 -16.53 11.28
N ASP A 56 -14.65 -16.61 11.65
CA ASP A 56 -13.86 -15.46 12.08
C ASP A 56 -13.85 -14.39 10.98
N TYR A 57 -14.22 -13.16 11.32
CA TYR A 57 -14.24 -12.05 10.38
C TYR A 57 -12.83 -11.47 10.15
N GLY A 58 -12.57 -10.94 8.95
CA GLY A 58 -11.27 -10.36 8.57
C GLY A 58 -10.22 -11.39 8.15
N VAL A 59 -10.62 -12.65 7.94
CA VAL A 59 -9.71 -13.76 7.59
C VAL A 59 -10.34 -14.68 6.54
N ILE A 60 -9.58 -15.68 6.07
CA ILE A 60 -10.11 -16.79 5.28
C ILE A 60 -10.55 -17.90 6.23
N GLY A 61 -11.87 -18.11 6.31
CA GLY A 61 -12.50 -19.21 7.04
C GLY A 61 -12.53 -20.52 6.24
N ARG A 62 -12.67 -21.64 6.95
CA ARG A 62 -12.74 -23.00 6.37
C ARG A 62 -14.04 -23.68 6.78
N ILE A 63 -14.70 -24.32 5.82
CA ILE A 63 -15.82 -25.24 6.04
C ILE A 63 -15.40 -26.61 5.50
N PRO A 64 -14.95 -27.53 6.36
CA PRO A 64 -14.48 -28.84 5.92
C PRO A 64 -15.65 -29.74 5.51
N ILE A 65 -15.38 -30.67 4.59
CA ILE A 65 -16.38 -31.60 4.06
C ILE A 65 -17.12 -32.40 5.14
N ALA A 66 -16.46 -32.68 6.27
CA ALA A 66 -17.07 -33.39 7.40
C ALA A 66 -18.31 -32.68 7.98
N MET A 67 -18.46 -31.36 7.76
CA MET A 67 -19.66 -30.63 8.19
C MET A 67 -20.91 -30.92 7.34
N PHE A 68 -20.74 -31.53 6.16
CA PHE A 68 -21.85 -31.91 5.27
C PHE A 68 -22.36 -33.34 5.52
N GLY A 69 -21.83 -34.00 6.55
CA GLY A 69 -22.23 -35.34 7.00
C GLY A 69 -21.33 -36.46 6.49
N ASP A 70 -21.41 -37.62 7.15
CA ASP A 70 -20.51 -38.77 6.94
C ASP A 70 -20.58 -39.37 5.53
N ASN A 71 -21.67 -39.11 4.79
CA ASN A 71 -21.87 -39.60 3.43
C ASN A 71 -21.34 -38.64 2.34
N ALA A 72 -20.82 -37.46 2.71
CA ALA A 72 -20.28 -36.50 1.73
C ALA A 72 -18.95 -37.02 1.15
N THR A 73 -18.82 -36.99 -0.18
CA THR A 73 -17.65 -37.51 -0.92
C THR A 73 -16.81 -36.43 -1.58
N GLY A 74 -17.36 -35.23 -1.81
CA GLY A 74 -16.64 -34.06 -2.32
C GLY A 74 -17.54 -32.83 -2.42
N ILE A 75 -16.98 -31.64 -2.30
CA ILE A 75 -17.63 -30.39 -2.70
C ILE A 75 -17.26 -30.14 -4.17
N LEU A 76 -18.26 -30.22 -5.04
CA LEU A 76 -18.07 -30.27 -6.49
C LEU A 76 -17.97 -28.89 -7.12
N SER A 77 -18.77 -27.93 -6.64
CA SER A 77 -18.80 -26.57 -7.18
C SER A 77 -19.48 -25.59 -6.21
N VAL A 78 -19.11 -24.31 -6.31
CA VAL A 78 -19.92 -23.21 -5.78
C VAL A 78 -21.00 -22.87 -6.80
N VAL A 79 -22.27 -22.92 -6.41
CA VAL A 79 -23.43 -22.72 -7.30
C VAL A 79 -23.91 -21.28 -7.26
N THR A 80 -24.04 -20.71 -6.06
CA THR A 80 -24.33 -19.29 -5.86
C THR A 80 -23.25 -18.68 -4.97
N ARG A 81 -22.96 -17.41 -5.18
CA ARG A 81 -21.96 -16.65 -4.44
C ARG A 81 -22.66 -15.54 -3.66
N PRO A 82 -22.16 -15.18 -2.47
CA PRO A 82 -22.67 -14.01 -1.77
C PRO A 82 -22.31 -12.73 -2.53
N ASP A 83 -22.85 -11.61 -2.08
CA ASP A 83 -22.45 -10.30 -2.60
C ASP A 83 -20.92 -10.14 -2.48
N PRO A 84 -20.20 -9.74 -3.55
CA PRO A 84 -18.76 -9.50 -3.52
C PRO A 84 -18.33 -8.44 -2.49
N ASP A 85 -19.23 -7.55 -2.08
CA ASP A 85 -19.02 -6.57 -1.01
C ASP A 85 -19.21 -7.18 0.40
N THR A 86 -19.64 -8.44 0.51
CA THR A 86 -19.81 -9.19 1.78
C THR A 86 -18.75 -10.28 2.01
N ALA A 87 -18.54 -11.19 1.06
CA ALA A 87 -17.52 -12.24 1.17
C ALA A 87 -17.12 -12.79 -0.21
N HIS A 88 -15.93 -13.38 -0.30
CA HIS A 88 -15.56 -14.21 -1.46
C HIS A 88 -15.55 -15.69 -1.07
N VAL A 89 -16.05 -16.56 -1.94
CA VAL A 89 -16.10 -18.01 -1.67
C VAL A 89 -15.25 -18.74 -2.70
N SER A 90 -14.49 -19.74 -2.30
CA SER A 90 -13.74 -20.59 -3.23
C SER A 90 -13.65 -22.02 -2.69
N LEU A 91 -13.16 -22.95 -3.51
CA LEU A 91 -12.96 -24.34 -3.09
C LEU A 91 -11.48 -24.62 -2.89
N ALA A 92 -11.17 -25.49 -1.94
CA ALA A 92 -9.84 -26.07 -1.86
C ALA A 92 -9.54 -26.90 -3.13
N PRO A 93 -8.28 -27.01 -3.57
CA PRO A 93 -7.92 -27.78 -4.77
C PRO A 93 -8.39 -29.24 -4.77
N GLY A 94 -8.58 -29.85 -3.59
CA GLY A 94 -9.06 -31.22 -3.43
C GLY A 94 -10.58 -31.38 -3.37
N GLY A 95 -11.35 -30.28 -3.36
CA GLY A 95 -12.80 -30.31 -3.15
C GLY A 95 -13.22 -30.79 -1.76
N ASP A 96 -12.32 -30.76 -0.78
CA ASP A 96 -12.52 -31.22 0.59
C ASP A 96 -12.90 -30.09 1.55
N GLU A 97 -12.75 -28.82 1.14
CA GLU A 97 -13.10 -27.65 1.93
C GLU A 97 -13.68 -26.52 1.08
N VAL A 98 -14.57 -25.73 1.69
CA VAL A 98 -14.94 -24.40 1.19
C VAL A 98 -14.13 -23.35 1.94
N TYR A 99 -13.56 -22.40 1.20
CA TYR A 99 -12.93 -21.20 1.75
C TYR A 99 -13.87 -20.00 1.64
N VAL A 100 -13.97 -19.24 2.73
CA VAL A 100 -14.77 -18.01 2.82
C VAL A 100 -13.84 -16.87 3.22
N SER A 101 -13.49 -16.01 2.27
CA SER A 101 -12.67 -14.82 2.49
C SER A 101 -13.54 -13.64 2.93
N THR A 102 -13.16 -13.05 4.06
CA THR A 102 -13.74 -11.81 4.61
C THR A 102 -12.66 -10.75 4.86
N VAL A 103 -11.50 -10.88 4.21
CA VAL A 103 -10.27 -10.15 4.57
C VAL A 103 -10.34 -8.65 4.22
N ASP A 104 -10.99 -8.29 3.11
CA ASP A 104 -11.02 -6.91 2.62
C ASP A 104 -12.37 -6.24 2.81
N ARG A 105 -12.69 -5.97 4.08
CA ARG A 105 -13.95 -5.34 4.48
C ARG A 105 -13.67 -4.06 5.28
N PRO A 106 -14.60 -3.09 5.27
CA PRO A 106 -14.40 -1.81 5.94
C PRO A 106 -13.92 -2.00 7.38
N GLU A 107 -12.74 -1.46 7.70
CA GLU A 107 -12.17 -1.61 9.02
C GLU A 107 -12.77 -0.61 10.01
N ILE A 108 -13.06 -1.05 11.24
CA ILE A 108 -13.43 -0.15 12.34
C ILE A 108 -12.25 0.73 12.72
N ARG A 109 -12.46 2.03 12.84
CA ARG A 109 -11.50 2.91 13.51
C ARG A 109 -11.84 3.08 14.98
N ARG A 110 -10.81 3.07 15.82
CA ARG A 110 -10.90 3.62 17.17
C ARG A 110 -10.45 5.07 17.06
N ASP A 111 -11.32 5.95 16.56
CA ASP A 111 -11.06 7.39 16.68
C ASP A 111 -11.38 7.75 18.14
N ALA A 112 -10.34 7.82 18.98
CA ALA A 112 -10.49 8.36 20.33
C ALA A 112 -10.81 9.85 20.22
N VAL A 113 -12.10 10.18 20.21
CA VAL A 113 -12.58 11.48 20.69
C VAL A 113 -12.67 11.32 22.20
N ARG A 114 -11.75 11.95 22.92
CA ARG A 114 -12.05 12.34 24.30
C ARG A 114 -13.17 13.37 24.14
N SER A 115 -14.36 13.13 24.68
CA SER A 115 -15.37 14.21 24.74
C SER A 115 -14.68 15.39 25.43
N THR A 116 -14.47 16.47 24.68
CA THR A 116 -14.05 17.75 25.25
C THR A 116 -15.25 18.54 25.74
N ASP A 117 -16.45 17.95 25.69
CA ASP A 117 -17.61 18.56 26.31
C ASP A 117 -17.48 18.31 27.80
N ASP A 118 -17.20 19.41 28.51
CA ASP A 118 -17.45 19.64 29.94
C ASP A 118 -18.96 19.45 30.26
N ASP A 119 -19.61 18.42 29.73
CA ASP A 119 -20.95 18.01 30.14
C ASP A 119 -20.77 17.29 31.48
N GLU A 120 -20.97 18.06 32.56
CA GLU A 120 -21.04 17.58 33.95
C GLU A 120 -22.14 16.49 34.15
N ASP A 121 -22.94 16.21 33.13
CA ASP A 121 -23.99 15.19 33.10
C ASP A 121 -23.62 13.90 32.31
N ALA A 122 -22.42 13.81 31.72
CA ALA A 122 -21.95 12.54 31.16
C ALA A 122 -21.80 11.51 32.29
N PRO A 123 -22.47 10.35 32.24
CA PRO A 123 -22.42 9.37 33.33
C PRO A 123 -20.97 9.01 33.63
N ASP A 124 -20.58 9.08 34.91
CA ASP A 124 -19.25 8.74 35.42
C ASP A 124 -18.72 7.43 34.80
N GLY A 125 -17.93 7.58 33.75
CA GLY A 125 -17.55 6.48 32.87
C GLY A 125 -17.63 6.92 31.42
N GLY A 126 -16.68 7.74 30.96
CA GLY A 126 -16.62 8.23 29.58
C GLY A 126 -16.87 7.11 28.57
N GLU A 127 -18.03 7.15 27.91
CA GLU A 127 -18.37 6.23 26.85
C GLU A 127 -17.48 6.53 25.64
N PHE A 128 -16.45 5.70 25.46
CA PHE A 128 -15.72 5.64 24.20
C PHE A 128 -16.64 5.03 23.13
N VAL A 129 -17.25 5.87 22.31
CA VAL A 129 -17.89 5.43 21.07
C VAL A 129 -16.79 5.12 20.05
N LEU A 130 -16.81 3.90 19.50
CA LEU A 130 -15.95 3.54 18.38
C LEU A 130 -16.51 4.20 17.13
N TYR A 131 -15.97 5.37 16.79
CA TYR A 131 -16.38 6.09 15.59
C TYR A 131 -15.86 5.36 14.34
N ALA A 132 -16.80 4.86 13.53
CA ALA A 132 -16.57 4.65 12.10
C ALA A 132 -16.42 5.99 11.32
N GLY A 133 -16.57 7.14 12.01
CA GLY A 133 -16.45 8.51 11.52
C GLY A 133 -17.69 9.32 11.91
N PRO A 134 -17.71 10.65 11.74
CA PRO A 134 -18.82 11.52 12.14
C PRO A 134 -20.13 11.36 11.33
N GLU A 135 -20.18 10.42 10.38
CA GLU A 135 -21.37 10.11 9.57
C GLU A 135 -21.79 8.62 9.67
N PHE A 136 -21.24 7.87 10.63
CA PHE A 136 -21.41 6.41 10.73
C PHE A 136 -22.11 5.96 12.01
N ASP A 137 -23.16 6.69 12.40
CA ASP A 137 -24.07 6.34 13.50
C ASP A 137 -25.00 5.15 13.17
N ASP A 138 -24.89 4.55 11.98
CA ASP A 138 -25.73 3.42 11.58
C ASP A 138 -25.04 2.07 11.81
N ASP A 139 -25.56 1.33 12.79
CA ASP A 139 -25.25 -0.06 13.16
C ASP A 139 -25.36 -1.11 12.02
N GLY A 140 -25.78 -0.68 10.83
CA GLY A 140 -26.05 -1.51 9.66
C GLY A 140 -24.90 -1.65 8.67
N TRP A 141 -23.72 -1.07 8.93
CA TRP A 141 -22.66 -0.94 7.90
C TRP A 141 -21.76 -2.16 7.71
N ASP A 142 -21.23 -2.76 8.79
CA ASP A 142 -20.44 -4.00 8.70
C ASP A 142 -20.43 -4.80 10.01
N ALA A 143 -20.08 -6.09 9.88
CA ALA A 143 -20.11 -7.05 10.98
C ALA A 143 -19.16 -6.71 12.13
N LEU A 144 -17.94 -6.22 11.84
CA LEU A 144 -16.98 -5.87 12.86
C LEU A 144 -17.53 -4.68 13.64
N THR A 145 -17.96 -3.61 12.96
CA THR A 145 -18.54 -2.40 13.58
C THR A 145 -19.65 -2.76 14.55
N THR A 146 -20.59 -3.61 14.14
CA THR A 146 -21.64 -4.13 15.03
C THR A 146 -21.05 -4.87 16.24
N MET A 147 -20.11 -5.80 16.04
CA MET A 147 -19.50 -6.55 17.14
C MET A 147 -18.84 -5.64 18.19
N CYS A 148 -18.17 -4.60 17.73
CA CYS A 148 -17.40 -3.73 18.59
C CYS A 148 -18.25 -2.65 19.27
N ASN A 149 -19.20 -2.03 18.56
CA ASN A 149 -20.14 -1.05 19.14
C ASN A 149 -21.01 -1.69 20.22
N TYR A 150 -21.49 -2.91 19.98
CA TYR A 150 -22.35 -3.63 20.91
C TYR A 150 -21.61 -4.53 21.90
N ARG A 151 -20.28 -4.61 21.82
CA ARG A 151 -19.43 -5.53 22.61
C ARG A 151 -19.92 -6.98 22.53
N VAL A 152 -20.35 -7.42 21.35
CA VAL A 152 -20.79 -8.79 21.07
C VAL A 152 -19.76 -9.53 20.21
N GLN A 153 -19.65 -10.86 20.38
CA GLN A 153 -18.69 -11.67 19.61
C GLN A 153 -19.24 -12.20 18.28
N ARG A 154 -20.51 -11.94 17.96
CA ARG A 154 -21.19 -12.45 16.75
C ARG A 154 -22.09 -11.36 16.16
N ALA A 155 -22.17 -11.30 14.84
CA ALA A 155 -23.00 -10.34 14.12
C ALA A 155 -24.08 -11.04 13.26
N PRO A 156 -25.13 -11.63 13.87
CA PRO A 156 -26.17 -12.36 13.12
C PRO A 156 -26.96 -11.48 12.14
N GLY A 157 -27.04 -10.17 12.37
CA GLY A 157 -27.66 -9.22 11.43
C GLY A 157 -26.88 -9.03 10.12
N HIS A 158 -25.63 -9.50 10.08
CA HIS A 158 -24.74 -9.46 8.91
C HIS A 158 -24.48 -10.86 8.33
N ALA A 159 -25.37 -11.80 8.62
CA ALA A 159 -25.29 -13.14 8.07
C ALA A 159 -25.51 -13.11 6.54
N PHE A 160 -24.79 -13.96 5.83
CA PHE A 160 -24.93 -14.12 4.38
C PHE A 160 -25.00 -15.59 4.00
N ALA A 161 -25.58 -15.86 2.84
CA ALA A 161 -25.79 -17.22 2.36
C ALA A 161 -25.18 -17.45 0.98
N PHE A 162 -24.79 -18.69 0.72
CA PHE A 162 -24.34 -19.16 -0.58
C PHE A 162 -24.62 -20.65 -0.72
N GLN A 163 -24.54 -21.18 -1.94
CA GLN A 163 -24.90 -22.57 -2.21
C GLN A 163 -23.73 -23.32 -2.84
N VAL A 164 -23.55 -24.57 -2.42
CA VAL A 164 -22.55 -25.50 -2.97
C VAL A 164 -23.20 -26.80 -3.39
N LEU A 165 -22.64 -27.46 -4.39
CA LEU A 165 -23.04 -28.79 -4.81
C LEU A 165 -22.14 -29.82 -4.13
N VAL A 166 -22.72 -30.75 -3.37
CA VAL A 166 -22.00 -31.75 -2.57
C VAL A 166 -22.27 -33.14 -3.14
N GLY A 167 -21.21 -33.87 -3.50
CA GLY A 167 -21.30 -35.28 -3.85
C GLY A 167 -21.58 -36.13 -2.61
N VAL A 168 -22.39 -37.18 -2.77
CA VAL A 168 -22.73 -38.12 -1.69
C VAL A 168 -22.49 -39.56 -2.12
N THR A 169 -22.20 -40.43 -1.15
CA THR A 169 -22.05 -41.86 -1.38
C THR A 169 -23.36 -42.46 -1.88
N ASP A 170 -23.32 -43.20 -2.99
CA ASP A 170 -24.45 -43.95 -3.56
C ASP A 170 -25.73 -43.11 -3.81
N GLY A 171 -25.59 -41.85 -4.24
CA GLY A 171 -26.71 -40.97 -4.57
C GLY A 171 -26.34 -39.81 -5.51
N ASP A 172 -27.35 -39.06 -5.94
CA ASP A 172 -27.15 -37.84 -6.74
C ASP A 172 -26.57 -36.71 -5.87
N PRO A 173 -25.73 -35.81 -6.43
CA PRO A 173 -25.23 -34.66 -5.69
C PRO A 173 -26.34 -33.81 -5.10
N VAL A 174 -26.14 -33.34 -3.88
CA VAL A 174 -27.10 -32.55 -3.12
C VAL A 174 -26.71 -31.07 -3.16
N LEU A 175 -27.66 -30.20 -3.51
CA LEU A 175 -27.48 -28.76 -3.37
C LEU A 175 -27.62 -28.38 -1.88
N CYS A 176 -26.56 -27.82 -1.30
CA CYS A 176 -26.53 -27.38 0.09
C CYS A 176 -26.46 -25.85 0.18
N GLU A 177 -27.38 -25.25 0.93
CA GLU A 177 -27.34 -23.83 1.28
C GLU A 177 -26.59 -23.63 2.60
N ILE A 178 -25.61 -22.73 2.59
CA ILE A 178 -24.77 -22.44 3.75
C ILE A 178 -25.04 -21.00 4.19
N THR A 179 -25.44 -20.83 5.44
CA THR A 179 -25.57 -19.53 6.10
C THR A 179 -24.37 -19.29 7.00
N VAL A 180 -23.60 -18.24 6.72
CA VAL A 180 -22.44 -17.84 7.50
C VAL A 180 -22.81 -16.66 8.39
N VAL A 181 -22.52 -16.80 9.69
CA VAL A 181 -22.60 -15.71 10.66
C VAL A 181 -21.18 -15.23 10.99
N PRO A 182 -20.85 -13.96 10.73
CA PRO A 182 -19.56 -13.39 11.15
C PRO A 182 -19.40 -13.43 12.67
N LYS A 183 -18.21 -13.80 13.14
CA LYS A 183 -17.81 -13.71 14.56
C LYS A 183 -16.45 -13.04 14.75
N ALA A 184 -16.20 -12.52 15.95
CA ALA A 184 -14.96 -11.86 16.29
C ALA A 184 -13.80 -12.88 16.35
N GLY A 185 -12.72 -12.58 15.64
CA GLY A 185 -11.48 -13.36 15.71
C GLY A 185 -10.68 -13.08 17.00
N LYS A 186 -9.62 -13.84 17.23
CA LYS A 186 -8.66 -13.59 18.34
C LYS A 186 -7.82 -12.33 18.15
N ALA A 187 -7.57 -11.96 16.89
CA ALA A 187 -7.15 -10.64 16.49
C ALA A 187 -8.36 -9.98 15.85
N LEU A 188 -8.77 -8.81 16.37
CA LEU A 188 -9.91 -8.06 15.85
C LEU A 188 -9.62 -7.49 14.47
N SER A 189 -8.36 -7.09 14.24
CA SER A 189 -7.90 -6.66 12.94
C SER A 189 -7.37 -7.89 12.19
N GLY A 190 -7.87 -8.11 10.97
CA GLY A 190 -7.49 -9.22 10.10
C GLY A 190 -6.04 -9.16 9.60
N TRP A 191 -5.75 -9.84 8.51
CA TRP A 191 -4.48 -9.68 7.80
C TRP A 191 -4.41 -8.32 7.12
N SER A 192 -3.23 -7.70 7.11
CA SER A 192 -3.03 -6.53 6.26
C SER A 192 -3.07 -6.96 4.79
N VAL A 193 -4.00 -6.38 4.02
CA VAL A 193 -4.08 -6.55 2.56
C VAL A 193 -3.25 -5.53 1.79
N GLY A 194 -2.37 -4.79 2.48
CA GLY A 194 -1.43 -3.87 1.84
C GLY A 194 -2.04 -2.55 1.40
N ARG A 195 -3.19 -2.16 1.97
CA ARG A 195 -3.77 -0.81 1.78
C ARG A 195 -2.74 0.25 2.19
N GLY A 196 -2.40 1.14 1.28
CA GLY A 196 -1.34 2.15 1.40
C GLY A 196 -1.06 2.77 0.04
N MET A 197 -0.43 3.95 0.01
CA MET A 197 -0.13 4.66 -1.24
C MET A 197 1.21 4.19 -1.81
N LYS A 198 1.18 3.38 -2.89
CA LYS A 198 2.40 3.05 -3.64
C LYS A 198 2.13 3.05 -5.12
N LEU A 199 2.90 3.85 -5.84
CA LEU A 199 2.80 3.98 -7.29
C LEU A 199 3.66 2.94 -7.99
N ALA A 200 3.46 2.82 -9.30
CA ALA A 200 4.31 2.00 -10.16
C ALA A 200 5.78 2.44 -10.07
N VAL A 201 6.70 1.51 -10.35
CA VAL A 201 8.14 1.78 -10.43
C VAL A 201 8.68 1.49 -11.82
N ASP A 202 9.74 2.17 -12.19
CA ASP A 202 10.50 1.92 -13.42
C ASP A 202 11.47 0.72 -13.27
N ALA A 203 12.28 0.48 -14.30
CA ALA A 203 13.27 -0.60 -14.30
C ALA A 203 14.41 -0.42 -13.26
N ASN A 204 14.63 0.79 -12.76
CA ASN A 204 15.57 1.08 -11.68
C ASN A 204 14.92 0.91 -10.31
N GLY A 205 13.60 0.67 -10.25
CA GLY A 205 12.82 0.60 -9.02
C GLY A 205 12.43 1.96 -8.45
N ASP A 206 12.65 3.05 -9.20
CA ASP A 206 12.23 4.39 -8.82
C ASP A 206 10.75 4.58 -9.13
N THR A 207 10.05 5.31 -8.27
CA THR A 207 8.62 5.55 -8.46
C THR A 207 8.34 6.29 -9.79
N VAL A 208 7.26 5.97 -10.49
CA VAL A 208 6.82 6.74 -11.66
C VAL A 208 5.79 7.77 -11.19
N PHE A 209 6.19 9.03 -11.13
CA PHE A 209 5.28 10.14 -10.83
C PHE A 209 4.64 10.62 -12.14
N GLU A 210 3.48 10.06 -12.46
CA GLU A 210 2.76 10.41 -13.68
C GLU A 210 2.08 11.79 -13.53
N PRO A 211 2.23 12.69 -14.53
CA PRO A 211 1.57 13.98 -14.51
C PRO A 211 0.06 13.83 -14.60
N ALA A 212 -0.66 14.76 -13.98
CA ALA A 212 -2.10 14.89 -14.11
C ALA A 212 -2.52 15.30 -15.53
N GLU A 213 -3.82 15.30 -15.81
CA GLU A 213 -4.35 15.69 -17.13
C GLU A 213 -3.99 17.12 -17.52
N GLU A 214 -4.03 18.05 -16.56
CA GLU A 214 -3.48 19.40 -16.66
C GLU A 214 -2.27 19.47 -15.72
N HIS A 215 -1.08 19.78 -16.24
CA HIS A 215 0.18 19.62 -15.52
C HIS A 215 1.21 20.63 -15.98
N ILE A 216 2.09 21.00 -15.05
CA ILE A 216 3.24 21.85 -15.29
C ILE A 216 4.42 21.41 -14.41
N ASP A 217 5.60 21.36 -15.04
CA ASP A 217 6.87 21.29 -14.34
C ASP A 217 7.36 22.71 -14.03
N LEU A 218 7.92 22.95 -12.85
CA LEU A 218 8.51 24.23 -12.48
C LEU A 218 9.91 24.00 -11.92
N TYR A 219 10.89 24.75 -12.44
CA TYR A 219 12.30 24.66 -12.08
C TYR A 219 12.70 25.89 -11.28
N VAL A 220 13.33 25.64 -10.13
CA VAL A 220 13.71 26.66 -9.13
C VAL A 220 15.22 26.65 -8.94
N SER A 221 15.82 27.83 -8.84
CA SER A 221 17.26 28.01 -8.74
C SER A 221 17.62 29.20 -7.85
N LEU A 222 18.81 29.13 -7.22
CA LEU A 222 19.47 30.27 -6.56
C LEU A 222 20.71 30.74 -7.34
N SER A 223 20.88 30.26 -8.57
CA SER A 223 21.92 30.74 -9.48
C SER A 223 21.63 32.17 -9.97
N GLU A 224 22.66 32.82 -10.52
CA GLU A 224 22.50 34.14 -11.15
C GLU A 224 21.58 34.11 -12.39
N ALA A 225 21.28 32.93 -12.93
CA ALA A 225 20.35 32.75 -14.05
C ALA A 225 18.88 32.63 -13.60
N ALA A 226 18.61 32.59 -12.29
CA ALA A 226 17.26 32.49 -11.77
C ALA A 226 16.49 33.81 -11.96
N TYR A 227 15.32 33.72 -12.58
CA TYR A 227 14.44 34.85 -12.85
C TYR A 227 13.73 35.30 -11.59
N THR A 228 13.91 36.57 -11.20
CA THR A 228 13.07 37.22 -10.20
C THR A 228 11.73 37.63 -10.80
N MET A 229 10.74 37.95 -9.95
CA MET A 229 9.46 38.48 -10.41
C MET A 229 9.63 39.74 -11.30
N ALA A 230 10.60 40.60 -10.97
CA ALA A 230 10.88 41.81 -11.74
C ALA A 230 11.45 41.48 -13.14
N ASP A 231 12.31 40.47 -13.24
CA ASP A 231 12.88 40.03 -14.52
C ASP A 231 11.79 39.46 -15.43
N ILE A 232 10.88 38.64 -14.87
CA ILE A 232 9.75 38.08 -15.62
C ILE A 232 8.85 39.19 -16.14
N VAL A 233 8.44 40.14 -15.30
CA VAL A 233 7.60 41.28 -15.71
C VAL A 233 8.32 42.11 -16.79
N ALA A 234 9.61 42.38 -16.62
CA ALA A 234 10.38 43.16 -17.57
C ALA A 234 10.43 42.50 -18.96
N GLU A 235 10.71 41.20 -19.04
CA GLU A 235 10.73 40.49 -20.33
C GLU A 235 9.33 40.26 -20.89
N ALA A 236 8.34 39.90 -20.06
CA ALA A 236 6.97 39.63 -20.50
C ALA A 236 6.25 40.89 -20.99
N SER A 237 6.69 42.09 -20.59
CA SER A 237 6.17 43.38 -21.10
C SER A 237 6.34 43.56 -22.61
N ALA A 238 7.24 42.80 -23.24
CA ALA A 238 7.38 42.77 -24.69
C ALA A 238 6.25 41.99 -25.40
N VAL A 239 5.46 41.22 -24.65
CA VAL A 239 4.33 40.41 -25.15
C VAL A 239 2.99 40.98 -24.67
N VAL A 240 2.92 41.40 -23.41
CA VAL A 240 1.71 41.98 -22.78
C VAL A 240 2.09 43.33 -22.19
N GLU A 241 1.61 44.45 -22.77
CA GLU A 241 2.10 45.80 -22.47
C GLU A 241 1.91 46.18 -20.98
N ASP A 242 0.77 45.84 -20.41
CA ASP A 242 0.36 46.18 -19.04
C ASP A 242 0.62 45.07 -18.00
N ILE A 243 1.51 44.11 -18.29
CA ILE A 243 1.79 43.03 -17.34
C ILE A 243 2.44 43.55 -16.04
N HIS A 244 2.00 42.99 -14.92
CA HIS A 244 2.56 43.26 -13.59
C HIS A 244 2.61 41.97 -12.77
N SER A 245 3.24 42.01 -11.60
CA SER A 245 3.52 40.82 -10.77
C SER A 245 2.29 39.93 -10.50
N GLY A 246 1.12 40.53 -10.29
CA GLY A 246 -0.16 39.84 -10.09
C GLY A 246 -0.78 39.18 -11.33
N LYS A 247 -0.05 39.12 -12.45
CA LYS A 247 -0.44 38.47 -13.71
C LYS A 247 0.64 37.56 -14.30
N VAL A 248 1.72 37.34 -13.58
CA VAL A 248 2.81 36.47 -14.03
C VAL A 248 2.40 35.00 -14.02
N ASP A 249 1.61 34.58 -13.05
CA ASP A 249 0.96 33.27 -13.00
C ASP A 249 0.02 33.03 -14.19
N ASP A 250 -0.84 34.01 -14.52
CA ASP A 250 -1.68 33.98 -15.74
C ASP A 250 -0.81 33.77 -17.00
N PHE A 251 0.30 34.50 -17.08
CA PHE A 251 1.22 34.44 -18.22
C PHE A 251 1.90 33.07 -18.34
N ILE A 252 2.44 32.54 -17.25
CA ILE A 252 3.07 31.21 -17.20
C ILE A 252 2.04 30.13 -17.57
N ALA A 253 0.83 30.20 -17.01
CA ALA A 253 -0.24 29.26 -17.31
C ALA A 253 -0.59 29.24 -18.80
N MET A 254 -0.62 30.41 -19.45
CA MET A 254 -0.90 30.51 -20.89
C MET A 254 0.24 30.02 -21.77
N GLN A 255 1.51 30.22 -21.36
CA GLN A 255 2.65 29.67 -22.09
C GLN A 255 2.63 28.14 -22.10
N VAL A 256 2.35 27.50 -20.97
CA VAL A 256 2.37 26.03 -20.87
C VAL A 256 1.14 25.36 -21.50
N ARG A 257 0.05 26.11 -21.66
CA ARG A 257 -1.13 25.70 -22.42
C ARG A 257 -0.97 26.01 -23.91
N ASP A 258 -2.07 26.00 -24.65
CA ASP A 258 -2.14 26.36 -26.07
C ASP A 258 -2.21 27.88 -26.31
N GLY A 259 -1.67 28.69 -25.39
CA GLY A 259 -1.74 30.16 -25.41
C GLY A 259 -2.98 30.74 -24.74
N GLY A 260 -3.14 32.06 -24.83
CA GLY A 260 -4.32 32.76 -24.31
C GLY A 260 -4.26 34.29 -24.46
N VAL A 261 -5.11 35.01 -23.71
CA VAL A 261 -5.20 36.47 -23.77
C VAL A 261 -5.14 37.10 -22.38
N ILE A 262 -4.25 38.07 -22.19
CA ILE A 262 -4.13 38.88 -20.97
C ILE A 262 -4.28 40.34 -21.36
N TYR A 263 -5.23 41.05 -20.75
CA TYR A 263 -5.53 42.47 -21.04
C TYR A 263 -5.76 42.82 -22.52
N GLY A 264 -6.10 41.83 -23.36
CA GLY A 264 -6.31 42.02 -24.79
C GLY A 264 -5.10 41.64 -25.65
N ASP A 265 -3.94 41.42 -25.04
CA ASP A 265 -2.72 40.94 -25.70
C ASP A 265 -2.68 39.43 -25.75
N THR A 266 -2.22 38.88 -26.88
CA THR A 266 -2.15 37.42 -27.09
C THR A 266 -0.83 36.86 -26.58
N VAL A 267 -0.91 35.90 -25.66
CA VAL A 267 0.24 35.15 -25.13
C VAL A 267 0.37 33.86 -25.95
N PRO A 268 1.47 33.66 -26.70
CA PRO A 268 1.68 32.43 -27.46
C PRO A 268 2.06 31.26 -26.55
N PRO A 269 1.76 30.00 -26.96
CA PRO A 269 2.27 28.82 -26.27
C PRO A 269 3.81 28.74 -26.37
N ASP A 270 4.44 28.30 -25.29
CA ASP A 270 5.87 27.98 -25.19
C ASP A 270 6.07 26.85 -24.18
N HIS A 271 6.22 25.62 -24.67
CA HIS A 271 6.35 24.43 -23.81
C HIS A 271 7.80 24.09 -23.47
N VAL A 272 8.77 24.87 -23.97
CA VAL A 272 10.20 24.56 -23.86
C VAL A 272 10.95 25.62 -23.06
N THR A 273 10.64 26.89 -23.27
CA THR A 273 11.36 28.04 -22.69
C THR A 273 10.47 28.98 -21.88
N TYR A 274 9.31 28.51 -21.41
CA TYR A 274 8.45 29.25 -20.49
C TYR A 274 9.19 29.63 -19.20
N TYR A 275 8.69 30.66 -18.52
CA TYR A 275 9.21 31.02 -17.19
C TYR A 275 8.85 29.92 -16.19
N GLY A 276 9.88 29.34 -15.57
CA GLY A 276 9.75 28.13 -14.80
C GLY A 276 10.27 26.89 -15.52
N SER A 277 10.73 26.96 -16.78
CA SER A 277 11.48 25.89 -17.46
C SER A 277 12.93 25.79 -16.96
N PRO A 278 13.70 24.72 -17.27
CA PRO A 278 15.11 24.64 -16.91
C PRO A 278 15.98 25.77 -17.49
N SER A 279 15.55 26.34 -18.62
CA SER A 279 16.25 27.45 -19.28
C SER A 279 15.94 28.82 -18.69
N LYS A 280 14.81 28.95 -17.98
CA LYS A 280 14.37 30.15 -17.27
C LYS A 280 13.87 29.77 -15.87
N PRO A 281 14.75 29.24 -14.99
CA PRO A 281 14.34 28.81 -13.67
C PRO A 281 13.91 30.02 -12.83
N ILE A 282 12.96 29.84 -11.93
CA ILE A 282 12.40 30.93 -11.13
C ILE A 282 13.14 31.01 -9.78
N HIS A 283 13.33 32.23 -9.27
CA HIS A 283 13.84 32.45 -7.93
C HIS A 283 12.80 32.03 -6.86
N PRO A 284 13.20 31.32 -5.78
CA PRO A 284 12.28 30.68 -4.83
C PRO A 284 11.28 31.61 -4.12
N GLU A 285 11.60 32.90 -3.97
CA GLU A 285 10.81 33.91 -3.23
C GLU A 285 9.31 33.94 -3.63
N TRP A 286 8.98 33.71 -4.89
CA TRP A 286 7.61 33.88 -5.42
C TRP A 286 6.92 32.57 -5.80
N VAL A 287 7.64 31.44 -5.70
CA VAL A 287 7.17 30.12 -6.14
C VAL A 287 5.86 29.73 -5.46
N ARG A 288 5.70 30.05 -4.16
CA ARG A 288 4.47 29.83 -3.39
C ARG A 288 3.23 30.39 -4.09
N GLY A 289 3.27 31.67 -4.45
CA GLY A 289 2.13 32.38 -5.03
C GLY A 289 1.77 31.80 -6.38
N ILE A 290 2.78 31.58 -7.23
CA ILE A 290 2.63 31.02 -8.57
C ILE A 290 1.98 29.63 -8.50
N VAL A 291 2.54 28.71 -7.72
CA VAL A 291 2.00 27.35 -7.55
C VAL A 291 0.56 27.39 -7.04
N SER A 292 0.29 28.22 -6.03
CA SER A 292 -1.05 28.36 -5.45
C SER A 292 -2.07 28.77 -6.51
N THR A 293 -1.76 29.78 -7.35
CA THR A 293 -2.68 30.23 -8.40
C THR A 293 -2.83 29.19 -9.51
N LEU A 294 -1.74 28.53 -9.91
CA LEU A 294 -1.78 27.46 -10.94
C LEU A 294 -2.77 26.36 -10.54
N LEU A 295 -2.69 25.87 -9.31
CA LEU A 295 -3.56 24.81 -8.82
C LEU A 295 -4.99 25.28 -8.53
N SER A 296 -5.16 26.45 -7.89
CA SER A 296 -6.49 26.92 -7.43
C SER A 296 -7.32 27.68 -8.46
N SER A 297 -6.66 28.44 -9.33
CA SER A 297 -7.33 29.39 -10.24
C SER A 297 -7.18 29.02 -11.71
N HIS A 298 -6.08 28.34 -12.08
CA HIS A 298 -5.88 27.86 -13.45
C HIS A 298 -6.32 26.42 -13.67
N GLY A 299 -6.60 25.66 -12.60
CA GLY A 299 -7.13 24.30 -12.70
C GLY A 299 -6.07 23.26 -13.10
N PHE A 300 -4.78 23.53 -12.89
CA PHE A 300 -3.76 22.49 -13.01
C PHE A 300 -4.04 21.37 -12.00
N GLY A 301 -4.09 20.14 -12.49
CA GLY A 301 -4.30 18.96 -11.65
C GLY A 301 -3.04 18.52 -10.91
N SER A 302 -1.85 18.86 -11.44
CA SER A 302 -0.60 18.64 -10.71
C SER A 302 0.46 19.67 -11.07
N VAL A 303 1.36 19.93 -10.13
CA VAL A 303 2.61 20.68 -10.31
C VAL A 303 3.76 19.83 -9.80
N HIS A 304 4.79 19.66 -10.63
CA HIS A 304 6.06 19.06 -10.20
C HIS A 304 7.11 20.15 -10.11
N LEU A 305 7.66 20.34 -8.91
CA LEU A 305 8.55 21.44 -8.57
C LEU A 305 9.96 20.92 -8.34
N PHE A 306 10.91 21.34 -9.15
CA PHE A 306 12.29 20.86 -9.10
C PHE A 306 13.24 21.96 -8.60
N TYR A 307 13.98 21.67 -7.53
CA TYR A 307 15.01 22.54 -6.97
C TYR A 307 16.39 22.19 -7.50
N GLU A 308 17.20 23.19 -7.83
CA GLU A 308 18.51 22.96 -8.41
C GLU A 308 19.48 22.39 -7.37
N ARG A 309 20.19 21.32 -7.76
CA ARG A 309 21.25 20.70 -6.97
C ARG A 309 22.38 21.67 -6.68
N GLY A 310 23.04 21.46 -5.53
CA GLY A 310 24.17 22.28 -5.09
C GLY A 310 23.81 23.54 -4.30
N TYR A 311 22.51 23.81 -4.10
CA TYR A 311 22.03 24.97 -3.34
C TYR A 311 21.39 24.59 -2.00
N ASN A 312 21.43 25.54 -1.07
CA ASN A 312 20.72 25.47 0.21
C ASN A 312 19.55 26.46 0.20
N TYR A 313 18.33 25.94 0.35
CA TYR A 313 17.10 26.71 0.36
C TYR A 313 16.61 26.93 1.81
N ASN A 314 17.35 27.77 2.55
CA ASN A 314 17.06 28.11 3.95
C ASN A 314 15.81 28.97 4.14
N ASP A 315 15.45 29.80 3.14
CA ASP A 315 14.44 30.86 3.26
C ASP A 315 13.21 30.57 2.37
N GLY A 316 12.00 30.72 2.93
CA GLY A 316 10.73 30.83 2.17
C GLY A 316 9.97 29.53 1.84
N LEU A 317 10.53 28.34 2.08
CA LEU A 317 9.91 27.06 1.70
C LEU A 317 8.76 26.58 2.59
N SER A 318 8.85 26.81 3.91
CA SER A 318 7.81 26.41 4.87
C SER A 318 6.44 27.01 4.52
N GLU A 319 6.41 28.19 3.89
CA GLU A 319 5.20 28.89 3.48
C GLU A 319 4.60 28.35 2.17
N VAL A 320 5.44 27.90 1.21
CA VAL A 320 5.00 27.30 -0.08
C VAL A 320 4.06 26.12 0.17
N LEU A 321 4.33 25.37 1.23
CA LEU A 321 3.71 24.08 1.52
C LEU A 321 2.42 24.18 2.34
N ALA A 322 2.24 25.26 3.10
CA ALA A 322 0.99 25.54 3.81
C ALA A 322 -0.19 25.67 2.83
N VAL A 323 0.06 26.17 1.61
CA VAL A 323 -0.99 26.43 0.61
C VAL A 323 -1.12 25.30 -0.42
N TYR A 324 -0.10 24.47 -0.61
CA TYR A 324 -0.05 23.38 -1.59
C TYR A 324 -1.30 22.48 -1.49
N PRO A 325 -2.26 22.52 -2.45
CA PRO A 325 -3.41 21.63 -2.46
C PRO A 325 -2.99 20.21 -2.89
N CYS A 326 -3.91 19.26 -2.77
CA CYS A 326 -3.67 17.89 -3.20
C CYS A 326 -3.44 17.81 -4.72
N GLY A 327 -2.71 16.81 -5.19
CA GLY A 327 -2.71 16.46 -6.63
C GLY A 327 -4.12 16.02 -7.10
N GLN A 328 -4.33 15.92 -8.42
CA GLN A 328 -5.61 15.54 -9.03
C GLN A 328 -6.16 14.24 -8.45
N SER A 329 -5.26 13.31 -8.11
CA SER A 329 -5.55 12.10 -7.38
C SER A 329 -4.30 11.58 -6.68
N ILE A 330 -4.43 10.53 -5.88
CA ILE A 330 -3.27 9.83 -5.32
C ILE A 330 -2.43 9.10 -6.38
N LEU A 331 -2.96 8.90 -7.60
CA LEU A 331 -2.21 8.40 -8.76
C LEU A 331 -1.38 9.50 -9.44
N HIS A 332 -1.82 10.76 -9.36
CA HIS A 332 -1.12 11.95 -9.89
C HIS A 332 -0.76 12.93 -8.77
N PRO A 333 0.18 12.58 -7.88
CA PRO A 333 0.58 13.47 -6.81
C PRO A 333 1.30 14.70 -7.37
N ASN A 334 1.26 15.78 -6.60
CA ASN A 334 2.23 16.85 -6.78
C ASN A 334 3.61 16.37 -6.31
N LEU A 335 4.68 16.82 -6.95
CA LEU A 335 6.05 16.39 -6.66
C LEU A 335 6.90 17.60 -6.26
N ILE A 336 7.79 17.40 -5.28
CA ILE A 336 8.92 18.27 -4.99
C ILE A 336 10.19 17.44 -5.15
N GLY A 337 10.98 17.81 -6.15
CA GLY A 337 12.14 17.04 -6.60
C GLY A 337 13.39 17.91 -6.75
N ALA A 338 14.43 17.30 -7.32
CA ALA A 338 15.67 17.98 -7.66
C ALA A 338 15.98 17.93 -9.16
N TRP A 339 16.72 18.91 -9.67
CA TRP A 339 17.27 18.93 -11.03
C TRP A 339 18.71 19.46 -11.05
N GLY A 340 19.36 19.43 -12.20
CA GLY A 340 20.74 19.92 -12.35
C GLY A 340 21.80 18.91 -11.87
N THR A 341 22.96 19.41 -11.46
CA THR A 341 24.11 18.59 -11.03
C THR A 341 24.63 19.03 -9.67
N GLY A 342 25.21 18.12 -8.89
CA GLY A 342 25.77 18.42 -7.57
C GLY A 342 25.02 17.70 -6.44
N ALA A 343 25.29 18.11 -5.20
CA ALA A 343 24.64 17.57 -4.01
C ALA A 343 23.12 17.81 -4.04
N ASP A 344 22.35 16.97 -3.34
CA ASP A 344 20.91 17.14 -3.20
C ASP A 344 20.59 18.54 -2.65
N PRO A 345 19.52 19.21 -3.13
CA PRO A 345 19.05 20.46 -2.57
C PRO A 345 18.74 20.31 -1.08
N ILE A 346 19.24 21.24 -0.26
CA ILE A 346 18.99 21.23 1.19
C ILE A 346 17.72 22.02 1.49
N MET A 347 16.74 21.35 2.11
CA MET A 347 15.39 21.85 2.35
C MET A 347 15.13 22.05 3.85
N HIS A 348 14.90 23.29 4.27
CA HIS A 348 14.66 23.64 5.68
C HIS A 348 13.17 23.81 6.01
N ASN A 349 12.80 23.54 7.27
CA ASN A 349 11.48 23.77 7.88
C ASN A 349 10.27 23.23 7.11
N MET A 350 10.32 21.96 6.69
CA MET A 350 9.25 21.34 5.90
C MET A 350 8.11 20.87 6.81
N ASN A 351 7.32 21.85 7.28
CA ASN A 351 6.22 21.62 8.21
C ASN A 351 4.85 21.92 7.58
N PHE A 352 4.02 20.89 7.43
CA PHE A 352 2.64 20.99 6.93
C PHE A 352 1.69 21.33 8.08
N ASN A 353 1.73 22.56 8.56
CA ASN A 353 0.78 23.07 9.55
C ASN A 353 -0.49 23.58 8.84
N MET A 354 -1.65 23.23 9.41
CA MET A 354 -2.94 23.64 8.88
C MET A 354 -3.29 25.08 9.27
N GLU A 355 -3.03 26.06 8.41
CA GLU A 355 -3.84 27.27 8.41
C GLU A 355 -5.17 26.94 7.68
N GLY A 356 -6.29 26.87 8.43
CA GLY A 356 -7.64 26.84 7.82
C GLY A 356 -8.32 25.48 7.61
N GLY A 357 -7.83 24.36 8.17
CA GLY A 357 -8.66 23.14 8.32
C GLY A 357 -8.72 22.14 7.16
N ALA A 358 -8.02 22.34 6.04
CA ALA A 358 -8.03 21.41 4.89
C ALA A 358 -6.89 20.37 4.91
N LYS A 359 -7.21 19.07 4.91
CA LYS A 359 -6.21 17.98 4.87
C LYS A 359 -5.40 18.01 3.58
N LYS A 360 -4.12 17.65 3.66
CA LYS A 360 -3.19 17.62 2.52
C LYS A 360 -2.87 16.17 2.13
N HIS A 361 -2.98 15.86 0.83
CA HIS A 361 -2.81 14.50 0.30
C HIS A 361 -2.19 14.47 -1.10
N GLY A 362 -1.60 13.34 -1.50
CA GLY A 362 -1.06 13.17 -2.85
C GLY A 362 0.12 14.09 -3.10
N VAL A 363 1.12 14.02 -2.22
CA VAL A 363 2.36 14.80 -2.31
C VAL A 363 3.56 13.86 -2.26
N ALA A 364 4.58 14.14 -3.07
CA ALA A 364 5.81 13.38 -3.11
C ALA A 364 7.06 14.24 -2.94
N PHE A 365 8.10 13.66 -2.33
CA PHE A 365 9.43 14.22 -2.20
C PHE A 365 10.44 13.27 -2.85
N ARG A 366 11.32 13.78 -3.68
CA ARG A 366 12.39 12.97 -4.28
C ARG A 366 13.73 13.70 -4.35
N ASP A 367 14.81 13.00 -4.01
CA ASP A 367 16.20 13.47 -4.21
C ASP A 367 16.50 14.78 -3.46
N LEU A 368 16.07 14.86 -2.20
CA LEU A 368 16.24 16.04 -1.34
C LEU A 368 16.99 15.69 -0.05
N GLU A 369 17.73 16.66 0.49
CA GLU A 369 18.30 16.58 1.84
C GLU A 369 17.48 17.42 2.82
N PHE A 370 17.12 16.81 3.95
CA PHE A 370 16.47 17.48 5.08
C PHE A 370 17.43 17.47 6.27
N PRO A 371 17.99 18.63 6.64
CA PRO A 371 19.01 18.71 7.67
C PRO A 371 18.44 18.47 9.07
N ILE A 372 19.35 18.44 10.05
CA ILE A 372 19.04 18.35 11.47
C ILE A 372 18.10 19.51 11.86
N SER A 373 17.20 19.25 12.82
CA SER A 373 16.16 20.16 13.37
C SER A 373 14.97 20.50 12.49
N THR A 374 15.03 20.24 11.18
CA THR A 374 13.94 20.62 10.26
C THR A 374 13.09 19.44 9.82
N GLY A 375 13.71 18.29 9.53
CA GLY A 375 13.03 17.04 9.17
C GLY A 375 11.88 17.22 8.16
N ILE A 376 10.86 16.39 8.30
CA ILE A 376 9.58 16.53 7.59
C ILE A 376 8.48 16.34 8.65
N SER A 377 7.63 17.33 8.86
CA SER A 377 6.54 17.20 9.83
C SER A 377 5.24 17.75 9.33
N GLY A 378 4.11 17.36 9.92
CA GLY A 378 2.83 17.94 9.56
C GLY A 378 1.66 17.46 10.40
N ASP A 379 0.66 18.33 10.51
CA ASP A 379 -0.63 18.04 11.13
C ASP A 379 -1.63 17.76 9.99
N GLY A 380 -2.25 16.57 9.98
CA GLY A 380 -3.28 16.24 8.98
C GLY A 380 -2.79 15.95 7.55
N LEU A 381 -1.48 15.72 7.36
CA LEU A 381 -0.88 15.24 6.12
C LEU A 381 -1.01 13.71 6.00
N SER A 382 -1.42 13.19 4.84
CA SER A 382 -1.56 11.75 4.58
C SER A 382 -1.48 11.46 3.07
N ASN A 383 -1.23 10.23 2.63
CA ASN A 383 -0.92 9.88 1.24
C ASN A 383 0.32 10.64 0.73
N VAL A 384 1.46 10.39 1.39
CA VAL A 384 2.75 11.02 1.07
C VAL A 384 3.78 9.98 0.66
N ILE A 385 4.58 10.30 -0.36
CA ILE A 385 5.74 9.51 -0.77
C ILE A 385 7.02 10.30 -0.48
N ILE A 386 7.97 9.68 0.22
CA ILE A 386 9.32 10.21 0.44
C ILE A 386 10.27 9.18 -0.16
N GLU A 387 10.97 9.56 -1.24
CA GLU A 387 11.80 8.64 -1.99
C GLU A 387 13.20 9.20 -2.25
N ARG A 388 14.25 8.38 -2.11
CA ARG A 388 15.64 8.81 -2.40
C ARG A 388 16.05 10.08 -1.65
N CYS A 389 15.53 10.29 -0.44
CA CYS A 389 15.85 11.44 0.38
C CYS A 389 16.90 11.11 1.44
N ASN A 390 17.71 12.11 1.79
CA ASN A 390 18.60 12.06 2.94
C ASN A 390 17.96 12.86 4.08
N VAL A 391 17.40 12.18 5.08
CA VAL A 391 16.67 12.79 6.19
C VAL A 391 17.50 12.67 7.47
N ARG A 392 17.96 13.81 7.99
CA ARG A 392 18.73 13.92 9.25
C ARG A 392 17.91 14.49 10.42
N GLY A 393 16.69 14.93 10.15
CA GLY A 393 15.67 15.24 11.15
C GLY A 393 14.65 14.11 11.32
N ALA A 394 13.56 14.38 12.05
CA ALA A 394 12.47 13.42 12.19
C ALA A 394 11.47 13.51 11.03
N ILE A 395 10.92 12.37 10.61
CA ILE A 395 9.65 12.31 9.87
C ILE A 395 8.52 12.17 10.91
N TYR A 396 7.77 13.24 11.14
CA TYR A 396 6.82 13.34 12.24
C TYR A 396 5.45 13.87 11.79
N PHE A 397 4.46 12.97 11.68
CA PHE A 397 3.08 13.35 11.34
C PHE A 397 2.19 13.23 12.57
N ARG A 398 1.63 14.34 13.06
CA ARG A 398 0.83 14.32 14.31
C ARG A 398 -0.60 13.87 14.05
N LYS A 399 -1.22 13.29 15.08
CA LYS A 399 -2.67 13.08 15.14
C LYS A 399 -3.35 14.44 15.30
N MET A 400 -4.42 14.70 14.54
CA MET A 400 -5.32 15.82 14.89
C MET A 400 -6.13 15.43 16.13
N ASP A 401 -6.16 16.34 17.09
CA ASP A 401 -6.81 16.16 18.40
C ASP A 401 -8.34 16.13 18.36
N THR A 402 -9.00 16.37 17.22
CA THR A 402 -10.48 16.46 17.24
C THR A 402 -11.23 15.76 16.09
N LYS A 403 -10.71 15.61 14.86
CA LYS A 403 -11.47 14.99 13.73
C LYS A 403 -10.62 14.31 12.61
N GLY A 404 -9.33 14.04 12.84
CA GLY A 404 -8.40 13.63 11.77
C GLY A 404 -7.98 12.15 11.79
N ARG A 405 -8.08 11.50 10.63
CA ARG A 405 -7.46 10.19 10.32
C ARG A 405 -5.94 10.27 10.57
N GLY A 406 -5.31 9.17 11.00
CA GLY A 406 -3.84 9.09 11.06
C GLY A 406 -3.18 9.14 9.68
N ALA A 407 -1.88 9.44 9.66
CA ALA A 407 -1.10 9.57 8.43
C ALA A 407 -0.99 8.25 7.65
N ARG A 408 -1.05 8.32 6.32
CA ARG A 408 -0.61 7.27 5.38
C ARG A 408 0.67 7.74 4.70
N VAL A 409 1.76 6.99 4.81
CA VAL A 409 3.07 7.41 4.28
C VAL A 409 3.82 6.23 3.69
N THR A 410 4.47 6.49 2.56
CA THR A 410 5.45 5.59 1.95
C THR A 410 6.82 6.24 2.00
N ILE A 411 7.76 5.59 2.66
CA ILE A 411 9.15 6.03 2.77
C ILE A 411 10.00 4.96 2.09
N ARG A 412 10.75 5.35 1.06
CA ARG A 412 11.53 4.37 0.31
C ARG A 412 12.83 4.84 -0.29
N LYS A 413 13.76 3.92 -0.54
CA LYS A 413 15.09 4.22 -1.10
C LYS A 413 15.81 5.35 -0.35
N SER A 414 15.48 5.59 0.90
CA SER A 414 15.86 6.79 1.63
C SER A 414 16.83 6.45 2.77
N LYS A 415 17.57 7.47 3.18
CA LYS A 415 18.56 7.38 4.26
C LYS A 415 18.09 8.23 5.41
N LEU A 416 17.71 7.57 6.49
CA LEU A 416 17.18 8.18 7.71
C LEU A 416 18.13 7.85 8.85
N VAL A 417 19.23 8.59 8.91
CA VAL A 417 20.48 8.07 9.50
C VAL A 417 20.69 8.50 10.94
N GLN A 418 19.95 9.49 11.41
CA GLN A 418 19.86 9.92 12.81
C GLN A 418 18.75 10.97 12.93
N ALA A 419 18.18 11.12 14.12
CA ALA A 419 17.15 12.13 14.41
C ALA A 419 17.47 12.98 15.65
N PHE A 420 18.76 13.19 15.92
CA PHE A 420 19.21 14.02 17.04
C PHE A 420 18.94 15.49 16.74
N ASP A 421 18.23 16.18 17.62
CA ASP A 421 17.92 17.60 17.46
C ASP A 421 18.34 18.40 18.70
N THR A 422 19.37 19.22 18.54
CA THR A 422 19.90 20.08 19.62
C THR A 422 19.00 21.27 19.93
N ASN A 423 18.09 21.66 19.02
CA ASN A 423 17.20 22.81 19.23
C ASN A 423 16.04 22.48 20.18
N GLY A 424 15.53 21.24 20.13
CA GLY A 424 14.44 20.76 20.98
C GLY A 424 14.83 19.71 22.04
N GLY A 425 15.99 19.08 21.89
CA GLY A 425 16.41 17.96 22.75
C GLY A 425 17.22 18.34 23.98
N LEU A 426 17.76 19.56 24.05
CA LEU A 426 18.49 20.05 25.21
C LEU A 426 17.54 20.53 26.32
N ASP A 427 17.93 20.32 27.58
CA ASP A 427 17.20 20.80 28.74
C ASP A 427 17.31 22.34 28.81
N SER A 428 16.15 23.02 28.86
CA SER A 428 16.11 24.48 28.91
C SER A 428 16.58 25.04 30.25
N ALA A 429 16.47 24.28 31.34
CA ALA A 429 17.00 24.64 32.65
C ALA A 429 18.50 24.34 32.76
N ASN A 430 19.01 23.43 31.94
CA ASN A 430 20.40 23.02 31.93
C ASN A 430 20.88 22.71 30.49
N PRO A 431 21.25 23.73 29.69
CA PRO A 431 21.52 23.59 28.26
C PRO A 431 22.75 22.76 27.92
N ASP A 432 23.51 22.33 28.92
CA ASP A 432 24.58 21.35 28.76
C ASP A 432 24.06 19.90 28.76
N PHE A 433 22.76 19.64 29.01
CA PHE A 433 22.20 18.31 29.19
C PHE A 433 21.12 18.00 28.16
N TRP A 434 21.03 16.74 27.74
CA TRP A 434 19.83 16.25 27.02
C TRP A 434 18.67 16.11 28.00
N ARG A 435 17.45 16.44 27.57
CA ARG A 435 16.24 16.12 28.33
C ARG A 435 16.10 14.61 28.43
N GLY A 436 15.77 14.10 29.60
CA GLY A 436 15.64 12.66 29.81
C GLY A 436 14.33 12.07 29.27
N ASP A 437 13.36 12.93 28.95
CA ASP A 437 12.19 12.56 28.15
C ASP A 437 12.43 12.68 26.64
N HIS A 438 13.64 13.04 26.20
CA HIS A 438 13.97 13.17 24.78
C HIS A 438 13.83 11.82 24.07
N ARG A 439 13.04 11.82 22.97
CA ARG A 439 12.72 10.62 22.17
C ARG A 439 13.13 10.84 20.70
N PRO A 440 14.42 10.76 20.37
CA PRO A 440 14.83 10.87 18.97
C PRO A 440 14.25 9.69 18.18
N SER A 441 13.58 9.99 17.08
CA SER A 441 13.09 8.98 16.13
C SER A 441 13.13 9.51 14.71
N CYS A 442 13.71 8.71 13.82
CA CYS A 442 13.76 9.01 12.39
C CYS A 442 12.36 8.94 11.77
N ILE A 443 11.57 7.95 12.17
CA ILE A 443 10.20 7.74 11.71
C ILE A 443 9.29 7.68 12.92
N LYS A 444 8.37 8.65 13.03
CA LYS A 444 7.41 8.74 14.12
C LYS A 444 6.03 9.21 13.61
N PRO A 445 5.31 8.40 12.82
CA PRO A 445 3.91 8.68 12.57
C PRO A 445 3.17 8.58 13.91
N GLY A 446 2.42 9.62 14.28
CA GLY A 446 1.64 9.65 15.51
C GLY A 446 0.62 8.49 15.60
N GLY A 447 -0.08 8.39 16.73
CA GLY A 447 -1.06 7.31 16.92
C GLY A 447 -2.16 7.27 15.85
N GLY A 448 -2.55 6.06 15.46
CA GLY A 448 -3.62 5.81 14.48
C GLY A 448 -3.20 5.87 13.02
N SER A 449 -1.89 5.89 12.70
CA SER A 449 -1.42 5.78 11.32
C SER A 449 -1.86 4.46 10.68
N SER A 450 -2.18 4.49 9.40
CA SER A 450 -2.62 3.31 8.65
C SER A 450 -1.96 3.31 7.27
N GLY A 451 -1.71 2.14 6.71
CA GLY A 451 -1.17 1.99 5.36
C GLY A 451 0.22 2.62 5.20
N THR A 452 1.07 2.41 6.21
CA THR A 452 2.45 2.88 6.20
C THR A 452 3.36 1.85 5.52
N ILE A 453 4.08 2.28 4.47
CA ILE A 453 5.03 1.45 3.74
C ILE A 453 6.43 1.99 4.00
N ILE A 454 7.32 1.14 4.51
CA ILE A 454 8.73 1.45 4.74
C ILE A 454 9.53 0.45 3.90
N GLN A 455 10.18 0.90 2.84
CA GLN A 455 10.81 0.01 1.87
C GLN A 455 12.21 0.45 1.42
N GLU A 456 13.20 -0.44 1.38
CA GLU A 456 14.52 -0.14 0.80
C GLU A 456 15.22 1.05 1.47
N ASN A 457 15.12 1.18 2.80
CA ASN A 457 15.75 2.29 3.53
C ASN A 457 16.93 1.83 4.39
N ILE A 458 17.86 2.75 4.62
CA ILE A 458 18.79 2.70 5.75
C ILE A 458 18.22 3.59 6.85
N ILE A 459 17.93 3.00 8.01
CA ILE A 459 17.31 3.69 9.15
C ILE A 459 18.19 3.49 10.37
N ALA A 460 18.75 4.56 10.94
CA ALA A 460 19.71 4.45 12.02
C ALA A 460 19.48 5.44 13.15
N TRP A 461 19.86 5.00 14.35
CA TRP A 461 19.99 5.76 15.60
C TRP A 461 18.74 6.49 16.09
N GLY A 462 18.11 5.88 17.09
CA GLY A 462 17.15 6.55 17.98
C GLY A 462 17.80 7.24 19.19
N GLY A 463 19.08 6.99 19.44
CA GLY A 463 19.89 7.40 20.60
C GLY A 463 21.26 6.73 20.52
N MET A 464 22.35 7.44 20.84
CA MET A 464 23.72 6.92 20.76
C MET A 464 24.53 7.44 21.94
N GLY A 465 25.08 6.56 22.78
CA GLY A 465 26.00 6.96 23.86
C GLY A 465 27.40 6.39 23.66
N PRO A 466 28.46 7.22 23.58
CA PRO A 466 29.79 6.78 23.97
C PRO A 466 29.84 6.70 25.51
N GLY A 467 30.76 5.88 26.05
CA GLY A 467 30.85 5.53 27.47
C GLY A 467 30.47 6.63 28.49
N TRP A 468 29.67 6.20 29.45
CA TRP A 468 29.18 6.89 30.65
C TRP A 468 30.14 7.87 31.33
N LEU A 469 29.62 9.09 31.61
CA LEU A 469 29.99 9.88 32.78
C LEU A 469 28.78 9.88 33.73
N ASN A 470 28.88 9.16 34.84
CA ASN A 470 27.91 9.24 35.92
C ASN A 470 28.04 10.64 36.56
N THR A 471 27.22 11.60 36.15
CA THR A 471 27.16 12.89 36.85
C THR A 471 26.32 12.72 38.09
N TYR A 472 27.01 12.63 39.22
CA TYR A 472 26.42 12.88 40.52
C TYR A 472 25.84 14.30 40.52
N GLY A 473 24.63 14.47 41.03
CA GLY A 473 24.05 15.76 41.36
C GLY A 473 24.91 16.52 42.38
N PRO A 474 24.58 17.79 42.67
CA PRO A 474 25.31 18.63 43.63
C PRO A 474 25.42 18.02 45.05
N ASP A 475 24.58 17.03 45.35
CA ASP A 475 24.49 16.25 46.58
C ASP A 475 25.35 14.97 46.58
N GLY A 476 26.05 14.67 45.49
CA GLY A 476 26.87 13.46 45.38
C GLY A 476 26.04 12.18 45.14
N ILE A 477 24.77 12.31 44.73
CA ILE A 477 23.88 11.20 44.37
C ILE A 477 23.72 11.18 42.85
N PRO A 478 23.76 10.03 42.14
CA PRO A 478 23.41 9.98 40.72
C PRO A 478 22.07 10.69 40.52
N SER A 479 22.00 11.72 39.66
CA SER A 479 20.80 12.55 39.60
C SER A 479 19.59 11.69 39.23
N LYS A 480 18.57 11.72 40.09
CA LYS A 480 17.23 11.19 39.80
C LYS A 480 16.46 12.04 38.80
N ASP A 481 16.96 13.24 38.54
CA ASP A 481 16.42 14.12 37.54
C ASP A 481 16.83 13.56 36.18
N ASP A 482 15.84 13.26 35.35
CA ASP A 482 15.93 12.73 33.99
C ASP A 482 16.75 13.68 33.08
N ALA A 483 18.04 13.84 33.31
CA ALA A 483 18.92 14.75 32.57
C ALA A 483 20.30 14.09 32.39
N TYR A 484 20.78 14.02 31.16
CA TYR A 484 22.05 13.35 30.83
C TYR A 484 23.21 14.33 30.77
N GLY A 485 24.16 14.19 31.71
CA GLY A 485 25.36 15.04 31.78
C GLY A 485 26.34 14.87 30.63
N TYR A 486 26.99 15.98 30.27
CA TYR A 486 27.88 16.12 29.12
C TYR A 486 29.20 16.81 29.53
N LEU A 487 30.27 16.51 28.78
CA LEU A 487 31.42 17.38 28.63
C LEU A 487 31.60 17.75 27.15
N PRO A 488 31.80 19.02 26.80
CA PRO A 488 32.22 19.43 25.47
C PRO A 488 33.55 18.81 25.07
N ASN A 489 33.51 17.67 24.36
CA ASN A 489 34.68 17.11 23.68
C ASN A 489 34.32 16.02 22.66
N ASN A 490 34.78 16.23 21.42
CA ASN A 490 35.04 15.23 20.37
C ASN A 490 33.90 14.28 19.95
N SER A 491 32.68 14.78 19.71
CA SER A 491 31.78 14.04 18.82
C SER A 491 32.37 13.98 17.42
N ASP A 492 32.13 12.86 16.72
CA ASP A 492 32.54 12.74 15.32
C ASP A 492 31.93 13.90 14.52
N PRO A 493 32.72 14.76 13.85
CA PRO A 493 32.19 15.91 13.14
C PRO A 493 31.20 15.53 12.04
N ARG A 494 31.26 14.27 11.55
CA ARG A 494 30.31 13.73 10.59
C ARG A 494 28.88 13.63 11.14
N LEU A 495 28.68 13.69 12.46
CA LEU A 495 27.36 13.72 13.10
C LEU A 495 26.67 15.09 12.96
N GLY A 496 27.38 16.17 12.62
CA GLY A 496 26.78 17.50 12.46
C GLY A 496 26.22 18.11 13.76
N LEU A 497 26.63 17.60 14.92
CA LEU A 497 26.14 18.03 16.23
C LEU A 497 26.95 19.21 16.80
N ASN A 498 27.67 20.00 16.01
CA ASN A 498 28.41 21.19 16.48
C ASN A 498 29.29 20.96 17.74
N GLY A 499 29.87 19.76 17.88
CA GLY A 499 30.67 19.36 19.04
C GLY A 499 29.90 18.74 20.20
N TYR A 500 28.56 18.76 20.18
CA TYR A 500 27.71 18.04 21.14
C TYR A 500 27.87 16.54 20.97
N ALA A 501 27.97 15.82 22.10
CA ALA A 501 27.89 14.37 22.11
C ALA A 501 26.45 13.92 21.75
N PRO A 502 26.29 12.76 21.09
CA PRO A 502 24.95 12.23 20.84
C PRO A 502 24.20 11.90 22.16
N PRO A 503 22.86 11.89 22.14
CA PRO A 503 22.05 11.60 23.34
C PRO A 503 22.27 10.17 23.82
N GLY A 504 22.50 10.02 25.13
CA GLY A 504 22.69 8.71 25.76
C GLY A 504 21.51 7.75 25.51
N PRO A 505 21.76 6.42 25.56
CA PRO A 505 20.72 5.42 25.36
C PRO A 505 19.63 5.53 26.45
N ASN A 506 18.37 5.44 26.04
CA ASN A 506 17.24 5.32 26.97
C ASN A 506 16.10 4.47 26.42
N LEU A 507 15.15 4.07 27.27
CA LEU A 507 14.03 3.19 26.88
C LEU A 507 13.07 3.80 25.83
N LEU A 508 13.14 5.12 25.61
CA LEU A 508 12.30 5.89 24.70
C LEU A 508 13.01 6.22 23.38
N THR A 509 14.28 5.83 23.22
CA THR A 509 15.08 6.04 22.02
C THR A 509 14.78 4.94 21.00
N HIS A 510 14.24 5.32 19.84
CA HIS A 510 13.83 4.39 18.79
C HIS A 510 14.08 4.99 17.41
N PRO A 511 14.84 4.34 16.51
CA PRO A 511 14.92 4.76 15.11
C PRO A 511 13.52 4.87 14.47
N ILE A 512 12.65 3.90 14.77
CA ILE A 512 11.26 3.87 14.30
C ILE A 512 10.33 3.71 15.49
N TYR A 513 9.44 4.68 15.70
CA TYR A 513 8.45 4.66 16.77
C TYR A 513 7.03 4.75 16.22
N PHE A 514 6.28 3.65 16.37
CA PHE A 514 4.83 3.63 16.18
C PHE A 514 4.16 3.74 17.55
N ASP A 515 3.27 4.72 17.69
CA ASP A 515 2.46 4.88 18.91
C ASP A 515 1.29 3.86 18.98
N SER A 516 0.17 4.17 19.64
CA SER A 516 -1.01 3.30 19.73
C SER A 516 -1.82 3.23 18.42
N PHE A 517 -2.56 2.12 18.25
CA PHE A 517 -3.61 1.91 17.22
C PHE A 517 -3.18 1.99 15.75
N ASN A 518 -1.89 1.78 15.44
CA ASN A 518 -1.37 1.78 14.08
C ASN A 518 -1.73 0.51 13.30
N ARG A 519 -1.88 0.60 11.97
CA ARG A 519 -2.48 -0.44 11.12
C ARG A 519 -1.82 -0.55 9.75
N HIS A 520 -1.99 -1.68 9.08
CA HIS A 520 -1.46 -1.93 7.73
C HIS A 520 -0.01 -1.47 7.53
N ILE A 521 0.88 -1.89 8.44
CA ILE A 521 2.31 -1.59 8.31
C ILE A 521 2.94 -2.64 7.39
N LEU A 522 3.57 -2.18 6.32
CA LEU A 522 4.39 -3.00 5.43
C LEU A 522 5.85 -2.54 5.54
N MET A 523 6.73 -3.45 5.94
CA MET A 523 8.18 -3.22 5.95
C MET A 523 8.87 -4.19 5.01
N ARG A 524 9.60 -3.68 4.02
CA ARG A 524 10.35 -4.54 3.09
C ARG A 524 11.76 -4.05 2.78
N ASP A 525 12.74 -4.96 2.74
CA ASP A 525 14.10 -4.66 2.25
C ASP A 525 14.79 -3.50 3.00
N ASN A 526 14.55 -3.34 4.31
CA ASN A 526 15.16 -2.27 5.11
C ASN A 526 16.36 -2.76 5.92
N PHE A 527 17.32 -1.87 6.15
CA PHE A 527 18.36 -2.03 7.16
C PHE A 527 18.08 -1.06 8.33
N VAL A 528 17.81 -1.60 9.52
CA VAL A 528 17.57 -0.81 10.74
C VAL A 528 18.70 -1.02 11.73
N PHE A 529 19.29 0.06 12.22
CA PHE A 529 20.57 0.02 12.92
C PHE A 529 20.61 0.93 14.16
N GLY A 530 21.14 0.44 15.29
CA GLY A 530 21.55 1.28 16.42
C GLY A 530 20.41 1.85 17.27
N SER A 531 20.22 1.33 18.50
CA SER A 531 19.39 2.00 19.51
C SER A 531 19.65 1.52 20.93
N GLY A 532 19.53 2.44 21.89
CA GLY A 532 19.47 2.15 23.33
C GLY A 532 18.12 1.57 23.78
N GLY A 533 17.04 1.87 23.06
CA GLY A 533 15.73 1.25 23.23
C GLY A 533 15.49 0.13 22.21
N SER A 534 14.24 0.02 21.73
CA SER A 534 13.91 -0.90 20.62
C SER A 534 14.28 -0.28 19.26
N LEU A 535 14.73 -1.06 18.28
CA LEU A 535 14.88 -0.54 16.91
C LEU A 535 13.53 -0.17 16.29
N ILE A 536 12.51 -1.00 16.57
CA ILE A 536 11.12 -0.73 16.20
C ILE A 536 10.14 -1.45 17.14
N GLN A 537 8.96 -0.88 17.33
CA GLN A 537 7.87 -1.54 18.03
C GLN A 537 6.62 -1.64 17.15
N LEU A 538 6.30 -2.83 16.66
CA LEU A 538 5.15 -3.10 15.79
C LEU A 538 3.93 -3.42 16.63
N ARG A 539 3.46 -2.42 17.38
CA ARG A 539 2.41 -2.61 18.38
C ARG A 539 1.10 -3.12 17.80
N GLY A 540 0.69 -2.59 16.65
CA GLY A 540 -0.55 -2.97 15.95
C GLY A 540 -0.40 -4.12 14.95
N GLY A 541 0.76 -4.78 14.90
CA GLY A 541 1.07 -5.80 13.91
C GLY A 541 1.53 -5.26 12.56
N ALA A 542 2.25 -6.09 11.79
CA ALA A 542 2.82 -5.71 10.50
C ALA A 542 3.11 -6.92 9.60
N VAL A 543 3.28 -6.64 8.31
CA VAL A 543 3.96 -7.54 7.37
C VAL A 543 5.40 -7.04 7.21
N MET A 544 6.37 -7.85 7.64
CA MET A 544 7.79 -7.57 7.58
C MET A 544 8.49 -8.59 6.70
N ARG A 545 9.21 -8.13 5.68
CA ARG A 545 9.90 -8.97 4.70
C ARG A 545 11.30 -8.49 4.40
N ASN A 546 12.25 -9.41 4.26
CA ASN A 546 13.63 -9.10 3.84
C ASN A 546 14.29 -7.97 4.67
N CYS A 547 14.06 -7.92 5.99
CA CYS A 547 14.58 -6.84 6.82
C CYS A 547 15.80 -7.28 7.63
N ALA A 548 16.78 -6.39 7.71
CA ALA A 548 17.98 -6.53 8.52
C ALA A 548 17.89 -5.60 9.74
N PHE A 549 18.18 -6.14 10.93
CA PHE A 549 18.24 -5.41 12.19
C PHE A 549 19.59 -5.64 12.85
N ALA A 550 20.26 -4.57 13.24
CA ALA A 550 21.52 -4.70 13.96
C ALA A 550 21.74 -3.64 15.04
N PHE A 551 22.53 -3.99 16.05
CA PHE A 551 23.04 -3.09 17.07
C PHE A 551 21.97 -2.36 17.91
N GLY A 552 20.84 -3.03 18.16
CA GLY A 552 19.78 -2.56 19.06
C GLY A 552 19.76 -3.34 20.37
N ASN A 553 19.45 -2.70 21.49
CA ASN A 553 19.20 -3.39 22.76
C ASN A 553 18.02 -4.36 22.63
N GLN A 554 16.86 -3.85 22.18
CA GLN A 554 15.77 -4.67 21.68
C GLN A 554 15.69 -4.54 20.15
N MET A 555 15.61 -5.66 19.45
CA MET A 555 15.55 -5.64 17.98
C MET A 555 14.18 -5.16 17.54
N TRP A 556 13.14 -5.92 17.85
CA TRP A 556 11.77 -5.53 17.53
C TRP A 556 10.76 -6.30 18.38
N ASN A 557 9.52 -5.82 18.38
CA ASN A 557 8.41 -6.55 18.96
C ASN A 557 7.20 -6.56 18.01
N VAL A 558 6.35 -7.57 18.20
CA VAL A 558 5.01 -7.63 17.60
C VAL A 558 4.00 -7.60 18.75
N GLY A 559 3.28 -6.49 18.86
CA GLY A 559 2.34 -6.24 19.95
C GLY A 559 0.92 -6.74 19.67
N LYS A 560 0.09 -6.71 20.72
CA LYS A 560 -1.34 -7.09 20.69
C LYS A 560 -2.27 -5.98 20.14
N GLY A 561 -1.74 -4.84 19.70
CA GLY A 561 -2.48 -3.62 19.35
C GLY A 561 -2.74 -2.68 20.53
N ASP A 562 -2.97 -3.26 21.71
CA ASP A 562 -3.43 -2.54 22.88
C ASP A 562 -2.25 -1.87 23.58
N PHE A 563 -2.11 -0.57 23.30
CA PHE A 563 -1.33 0.35 24.10
C PHE A 563 -2.26 1.41 24.65
N ASN A 564 -3.13 1.01 25.57
CA ASN A 564 -3.79 1.94 26.45
C ASN A 564 -3.35 1.67 27.89
N ASN A 565 -2.45 2.50 28.41
CA ASN A 565 -2.18 2.55 29.86
C ASN A 565 -3.40 3.05 30.67
N TYR A 566 -4.57 3.26 30.03
CA TYR A 566 -5.67 4.05 30.57
C TYR A 566 -7.09 3.46 30.38
N ASN A 567 -7.29 2.21 29.92
CA ASN A 567 -8.64 1.58 29.94
C ASN A 567 -8.66 0.03 29.98
N ASP A 568 -9.84 -0.53 30.26
CA ASP A 568 -10.12 -1.98 30.23
C ASP A 568 -10.19 -2.55 28.80
N ALA A 569 -9.83 -3.84 28.67
CA ALA A 569 -9.87 -4.59 27.42
C ALA A 569 -11.30 -4.66 26.83
N MET A 570 -11.43 -4.40 25.54
CA MET A 570 -12.73 -4.27 24.84
C MET A 570 -13.58 -5.55 24.89
N PHE A 571 -12.92 -6.70 24.78
CA PHE A 571 -13.48 -8.01 25.13
C PHE A 571 -12.56 -8.59 26.20
N GLU A 572 -13.01 -8.60 27.47
CA GLU A 572 -12.22 -9.08 28.60
C GLU A 572 -11.53 -10.41 28.28
N ALA A 573 -10.19 -10.42 28.36
CA ALA A 573 -9.31 -11.59 28.30
C ALA A 573 -9.46 -12.55 27.09
N GLN A 574 -10.14 -12.19 25.99
CA GLN A 574 -10.44 -13.13 24.90
C GLN A 574 -10.02 -12.71 23.49
N THR A 575 -9.71 -11.43 23.25
CA THR A 575 -9.28 -10.92 21.94
C THR A 575 -8.22 -9.82 22.08
N THR A 576 -7.54 -9.50 20.97
CA THR A 576 -6.55 -8.43 20.86
C THR A 576 -6.94 -7.49 19.71
N ASP A 577 -6.65 -6.19 19.81
CA ASP A 577 -7.05 -5.15 18.85
C ASP A 577 -6.04 -4.92 17.72
N GLY A 578 -4.88 -5.60 17.75
CA GLY A 578 -3.86 -5.57 16.69
C GLY A 578 -4.17 -6.48 15.50
N HIS A 579 -3.42 -6.28 14.41
CA HIS A 579 -3.42 -7.13 13.23
C HIS A 579 -2.66 -8.45 13.45
N ARG A 580 -3.06 -9.46 12.66
CA ARG A 580 -2.19 -10.61 12.39
C ARG A 580 -0.91 -10.15 11.70
N SER A 581 0.21 -10.77 12.07
CA SER A 581 1.54 -10.34 11.60
C SER A 581 2.29 -11.43 10.85
N LEU A 582 3.13 -11.02 9.91
CA LEU A 582 3.98 -11.92 9.13
C LEU A 582 5.40 -11.39 9.15
N CYS A 583 6.35 -12.22 9.55
CA CYS A 583 7.77 -11.92 9.51
C CYS A 583 8.46 -13.00 8.66
N GLN A 584 8.90 -12.63 7.46
CA GLN A 584 9.51 -13.55 6.52
C GLN A 584 10.86 -13.03 6.04
N ASP A 585 11.90 -13.87 6.06
CA ASP A 585 13.26 -13.45 5.75
C ASP A 585 13.65 -12.22 6.57
N VAL A 586 13.81 -12.38 7.87
CA VAL A 586 14.21 -11.30 8.79
C VAL A 586 15.43 -11.75 9.56
N VAL A 587 16.51 -10.95 9.54
CA VAL A 587 17.69 -11.21 10.37
C VAL A 587 17.82 -10.08 11.38
N ALA A 588 17.95 -10.45 12.64
CA ALA A 588 18.34 -9.58 13.72
C ALA A 588 19.63 -10.07 14.35
N THR A 589 20.61 -9.20 14.54
CA THR A 589 21.90 -9.59 15.10
C THR A 589 22.58 -8.48 15.90
N HIS A 590 23.51 -8.82 16.78
CA HIS A 590 24.34 -7.87 17.56
C HIS A 590 23.52 -6.95 18.48
N ALA A 591 23.44 -7.24 19.78
CA ALA A 591 22.85 -6.33 20.75
C ALA A 591 23.68 -5.05 20.86
N GLY A 592 23.00 -3.92 21.10
CA GLY A 592 23.66 -2.65 21.36
C GLY A 592 24.46 -2.65 22.66
N TYR A 593 24.00 -3.38 23.68
CA TYR A 593 24.50 -3.31 25.07
C TYR A 593 24.69 -1.87 25.56
N MET A 594 23.79 -0.98 25.13
CA MET A 594 23.86 0.43 25.49
C MET A 594 23.16 0.60 26.84
N ASP A 595 23.92 0.55 27.93
CA ASP A 595 23.45 0.79 29.30
C ASP A 595 23.28 2.29 29.58
N GLY A 596 22.60 2.73 30.65
CA GLY A 596 22.51 4.12 31.18
C GLY A 596 21.57 4.35 32.41
N PRO A 597 21.69 5.47 33.18
CA PRO A 597 20.79 5.78 34.30
C PRO A 597 19.40 6.07 33.75
N ASN A 598 18.40 5.40 34.32
CA ASN A 598 17.03 5.32 33.81
C ASN A 598 16.94 4.79 32.36
N ALA A 599 18.03 4.28 31.75
CA ALA A 599 18.01 3.73 30.39
C ALA A 599 17.23 2.44 30.31
N GLY A 600 17.21 1.73 31.44
CA GLY A 600 16.11 0.91 31.85
C GLY A 600 15.35 0.20 30.74
N ASN A 601 16.01 -0.74 30.07
CA ASN A 601 15.42 -1.91 29.43
C ASN A 601 16.48 -2.71 28.64
N SER A 602 16.20 -4.01 28.51
CA SER A 602 16.49 -4.84 27.33
C SER A 602 17.87 -4.80 26.69
N MET A 603 18.96 -4.63 27.46
CA MET A 603 20.37 -4.68 26.99
C MET A 603 20.68 -5.75 25.92
N SER A 604 19.93 -6.87 25.93
CA SER A 604 20.00 -7.94 24.96
C SER A 604 18.67 -8.71 24.81
N GLN A 605 17.54 -8.03 24.58
CA GLN A 605 16.22 -8.70 24.57
C GLN A 605 15.90 -9.47 23.28
N GLY A 606 16.58 -9.15 22.17
CA GLY A 606 16.25 -9.74 20.87
C GLY A 606 14.83 -9.40 20.42
N VAL A 607 13.98 -10.41 20.25
CA VAL A 607 12.60 -10.29 19.72
C VAL A 607 11.55 -10.63 20.79
N ARG A 608 10.52 -9.78 20.90
CA ARG A 608 9.36 -10.02 21.79
C ARG A 608 8.07 -10.21 21.00
N VAL A 609 7.30 -11.25 21.33
CA VAL A 609 6.00 -11.54 20.73
C VAL A 609 4.89 -11.46 21.77
N SER A 610 3.87 -10.66 21.46
CA SER A 610 2.65 -10.54 22.29
C SER A 610 1.37 -10.52 21.45
N SER A 611 1.45 -10.58 20.12
CA SER A 611 0.31 -10.80 19.24
C SER A 611 -0.11 -12.27 19.25
N PRO A 612 -1.42 -12.58 19.32
CA PRO A 612 -1.90 -13.96 19.32
C PRO A 612 -1.63 -14.68 18.01
N LEU A 613 -1.35 -13.99 16.91
CA LEU A 613 -1.23 -14.60 15.58
C LEU A 613 -0.13 -13.93 14.75
N VAL A 614 1.07 -14.51 14.83
CA VAL A 614 2.24 -14.10 14.04
C VAL A 614 2.92 -15.29 13.40
N SER A 615 3.23 -15.21 12.12
CA SER A 615 3.97 -16.27 11.41
C SER A 615 5.41 -15.85 11.17
N PHE A 616 6.35 -16.74 11.50
CA PHE A 616 7.79 -16.58 11.32
C PHE A 616 8.28 -17.59 10.27
N ASP A 617 8.92 -17.08 9.22
CA ASP A 617 9.47 -17.89 8.14
C ASP A 617 10.88 -17.42 7.77
N ARG A 618 11.90 -18.26 7.93
CA ARG A 618 13.32 -17.91 7.72
C ARG A 618 13.75 -16.68 8.52
N VAL A 619 13.45 -16.70 9.81
CA VAL A 619 13.78 -15.62 10.74
C VAL A 619 14.98 -16.04 11.60
N LEU A 620 16.00 -15.18 11.63
CA LEU A 620 17.21 -15.40 12.40
C LEU A 620 17.36 -14.29 13.44
N VAL A 621 17.60 -14.68 14.68
CA VAL A 621 17.82 -13.79 15.81
C VAL A 621 19.11 -14.25 16.48
N LEU A 622 20.24 -13.62 16.13
CA LEU A 622 21.58 -14.15 16.37
C LEU A 622 22.44 -13.25 17.24
N HIS A 623 22.99 -13.81 18.31
CA HIS A 623 23.88 -13.11 19.22
C HIS A 623 24.58 -14.05 20.21
N ASP A 624 25.76 -13.69 20.72
CA ASP A 624 26.33 -14.38 21.90
C ASP A 624 27.52 -13.68 22.58
N LEU A 625 27.95 -12.49 22.13
CA LEU A 625 29.18 -11.82 22.58
C LEU A 625 30.47 -12.50 22.04
N ASN A 626 31.44 -11.67 21.67
CA ASN A 626 32.62 -11.94 20.84
C ASN A 626 33.13 -13.41 20.80
N PRO A 627 33.19 -14.05 19.61
CA PRO A 627 33.74 -15.41 19.44
C PRO A 627 35.24 -15.56 19.79
N ASN A 628 35.90 -14.48 20.24
CA ASN A 628 37.29 -14.45 20.68
C ASN A 628 37.52 -13.79 22.08
N ASP A 629 36.50 -13.49 22.90
CA ASP A 629 36.68 -12.80 24.21
C ASP A 629 36.17 -13.62 25.43
N PRO A 630 37.06 -14.07 26.34
CA PRO A 630 36.67 -14.82 27.53
C PRO A 630 35.99 -14.01 28.66
N ASN A 631 35.80 -12.69 28.53
CA ASN A 631 35.24 -11.84 29.60
C ASN A 631 33.74 -11.52 29.49
N GLY A 632 33.01 -12.13 28.54
CA GLY A 632 31.63 -11.74 28.18
C GLY A 632 30.52 -11.96 29.21
N ALA A 633 30.74 -12.78 30.26
CA ALA A 633 29.66 -13.25 31.14
C ALA A 633 29.02 -12.16 32.04
N ALA A 634 29.75 -11.08 32.38
CA ALA A 634 29.24 -10.00 33.22
C ALA A 634 28.20 -9.12 32.51
N ARG A 635 28.16 -9.17 31.18
CA ARG A 635 27.21 -8.44 30.35
C ARG A 635 25.89 -9.20 30.25
N LEU A 636 25.46 -9.93 31.29
CA LEU A 636 24.19 -10.68 31.43
C LEU A 636 23.23 -10.12 32.53
N VAL A 637 23.55 -8.99 33.15
CA VAL A 637 22.76 -8.37 34.24
C VAL A 637 22.41 -6.91 33.90
N SER A 638 21.24 -6.44 34.34
CA SER A 638 20.81 -5.02 34.32
C SER A 638 20.20 -4.70 35.69
N ASP A 639 20.53 -3.53 36.20
CA ASP A 639 20.06 -2.95 37.47
C ASP A 639 19.07 -1.82 37.12
N TRP A 640 17.77 -2.07 37.30
CA TRP A 640 16.71 -1.08 37.05
C TRP A 640 16.30 -0.36 38.36
N ASP A 641 16.52 -0.97 39.52
CA ASP A 641 16.06 -0.50 40.83
C ASP A 641 16.90 -1.05 42.01
N GLY A 642 18.11 -1.55 41.74
CA GLY A 642 18.87 -2.41 42.66
C GLY A 642 18.38 -3.87 42.68
N GLU A 643 17.38 -4.22 41.86
CA GLU A 643 16.99 -5.60 41.56
C GLU A 643 17.66 -6.09 40.26
N VAL A 644 18.28 -7.27 40.34
CA VAL A 644 18.86 -7.99 39.19
C VAL A 644 17.72 -8.54 38.35
N HIS A 645 17.37 -7.88 37.24
CA HIS A 645 16.42 -8.45 36.29
C HIS A 645 17.11 -9.53 35.46
N ALA A 646 16.62 -10.76 35.60
CA ALA A 646 16.96 -11.85 34.70
C ALA A 646 16.50 -11.51 33.27
N ARG A 647 17.38 -11.76 32.31
CA ARG A 647 17.18 -11.43 30.90
C ARG A 647 16.13 -12.32 30.25
N ARG A 648 15.57 -11.85 29.13
CA ARG A 648 14.76 -12.67 28.23
C ARG A 648 15.62 -13.17 27.07
N ASP A 649 15.45 -14.45 26.75
CA ASP A 649 16.38 -15.32 26.04
C ASP A 649 16.44 -15.13 24.51
N GLY A 650 16.42 -13.88 24.03
CA GLY A 650 16.58 -13.53 22.61
C GLY A 650 15.34 -13.70 21.73
N PHE A 651 14.43 -14.60 22.09
CA PHE A 651 13.11 -14.75 21.47
C PHE A 651 12.12 -15.24 22.52
N GLY A 652 11.04 -14.50 22.75
CA GLY A 652 10.06 -14.87 23.76
C GLY A 652 8.63 -14.45 23.41
N TYR A 653 7.71 -15.41 23.54
CA TYR A 653 6.30 -15.09 23.75
C TYR A 653 6.13 -14.58 25.19
N THR A 654 5.10 -13.80 25.46
CA THR A 654 4.73 -13.49 26.85
C THR A 654 4.29 -14.77 27.56
N ASP A 655 5.19 -15.31 28.40
CA ASP A 655 5.16 -16.68 28.94
C ASP A 655 3.80 -17.11 29.52
N GLU A 656 3.07 -16.22 30.18
CA GLU A 656 1.79 -16.51 30.81
C GLU A 656 0.62 -16.64 29.82
N GLN A 657 0.70 -16.02 28.64
CA GLN A 657 -0.45 -15.90 27.72
C GLN A 657 -0.56 -17.10 26.77
N PHE A 658 0.56 -17.72 26.42
CA PHE A 658 0.64 -18.85 25.48
C PHE A 658 0.99 -20.18 26.15
N ALA A 659 1.17 -20.20 27.48
CA ALA A 659 1.39 -21.44 28.22
C ALA A 659 0.21 -22.41 28.09
N PRO A 660 0.42 -23.74 28.23
CA PRO A 660 -0.67 -24.72 28.26
C PRO A 660 -1.78 -24.33 29.24
N GLY A 661 -3.02 -24.22 28.76
CA GLY A 661 -4.19 -23.80 29.55
C GLY A 661 -4.43 -22.29 29.59
N ALA A 662 -3.51 -21.47 29.06
CA ALA A 662 -3.72 -20.04 28.88
C ALA A 662 -4.66 -19.75 27.69
N TYR A 663 -5.25 -18.56 27.68
CA TYR A 663 -6.27 -18.19 26.70
C TYR A 663 -5.75 -18.09 25.24
N LEU A 664 -4.42 -17.98 25.03
CA LEU A 664 -3.78 -17.98 23.70
C LEU A 664 -2.97 -19.25 23.40
N ALA A 665 -3.00 -20.29 24.25
CA ALA A 665 -2.15 -21.48 24.12
C ALA A 665 -2.20 -22.16 22.73
N GLY A 666 -3.39 -22.21 22.11
CA GLY A 666 -3.61 -22.80 20.79
C GLY A 666 -3.47 -21.85 19.60
N PHE A 667 -3.16 -20.58 19.86
CA PHE A 667 -3.10 -19.54 18.82
C PHE A 667 -1.67 -19.15 18.44
N LYS A 668 -0.64 -19.66 19.15
CA LYS A 668 0.76 -19.49 18.78
C LYS A 668 0.94 -19.72 17.27
N GLY A 669 1.46 -18.70 16.58
CA GLY A 669 1.55 -18.75 15.12
C GLY A 669 2.66 -19.67 14.63
N ARG A 670 2.75 -19.82 13.30
CA ARG A 670 3.61 -20.81 12.67
C ARG A 670 5.07 -20.35 12.70
N GLU A 671 5.97 -21.27 13.02
CA GLU A 671 7.41 -21.02 13.04
C GLU A 671 8.12 -21.99 12.10
N ARG A 672 8.87 -21.45 11.16
CA ARG A 672 9.55 -22.22 10.13
C ARG A 672 10.92 -21.64 9.84
N ASP A 673 11.94 -22.49 9.84
CA ASP A 673 13.33 -22.07 9.66
C ASP A 673 13.68 -20.89 10.59
N LEU A 674 13.13 -20.92 11.81
CA LEU A 674 13.33 -19.94 12.87
C LEU A 674 14.47 -20.43 13.75
N LEU A 675 15.48 -19.56 13.94
CA LEU A 675 16.52 -19.74 14.95
C LEU A 675 16.64 -18.45 15.77
N SER A 676 16.54 -18.60 17.08
CA SER A 676 17.05 -17.63 18.03
C SER A 676 18.19 -18.24 18.81
N TYR A 677 19.38 -17.67 18.66
CA TYR A 677 20.58 -18.02 19.39
C TYR A 677 21.08 -16.78 20.11
N TRP A 678 21.05 -16.79 21.45
CA TRP A 678 21.47 -15.68 22.31
C TRP A 678 22.31 -16.21 23.48
N GLY A 679 23.58 -16.56 23.22
CA GLY A 679 24.48 -17.17 24.21
C GLY A 679 24.16 -18.66 24.46
N ASP A 680 24.02 -19.08 25.72
CA ASP A 680 23.70 -20.48 26.06
C ASP A 680 22.25 -20.88 25.72
N GLN A 681 21.42 -19.92 25.31
CA GLN A 681 20.01 -20.13 25.00
C GLN A 681 19.79 -20.33 23.52
N VAL A 682 19.07 -21.40 23.19
CA VAL A 682 18.79 -21.81 21.81
C VAL A 682 17.31 -22.12 21.67
N TYR A 683 16.64 -21.34 20.82
CA TYR A 683 15.33 -21.67 20.30
C TYR A 683 15.47 -22.02 18.82
N ASN A 684 15.36 -23.30 18.50
CA ASN A 684 15.59 -23.81 17.15
C ASN A 684 14.56 -24.90 16.80
N PRO A 685 13.26 -24.53 16.64
CA PRO A 685 12.20 -25.47 16.27
C PRO A 685 12.44 -26.13 14.91
N GLY A 686 13.25 -25.51 14.04
CA GLY A 686 13.64 -26.06 12.74
C GLY A 686 14.79 -27.07 12.80
N ALA A 687 15.43 -27.27 13.96
CA ALA A 687 16.63 -28.08 14.11
C ALA A 687 17.75 -27.72 13.11
N LEU A 688 17.91 -26.43 12.82
CA LEU A 688 18.96 -25.84 11.98
C LEU A 688 20.36 -26.17 12.54
N ASP A 689 21.35 -26.32 11.67
CA ASP A 689 22.73 -26.61 12.08
C ASP A 689 23.40 -25.38 12.70
N LEU A 690 23.93 -25.53 13.91
CA LEU A 690 24.58 -24.45 14.67
C LEU A 690 26.10 -24.50 14.58
N SER A 691 26.68 -25.46 13.85
CA SER A 691 28.12 -25.68 13.76
C SER A 691 28.91 -24.43 13.35
N ASN A 692 28.30 -23.55 12.56
CA ASN A 692 28.90 -22.33 12.02
C ASN A 692 28.19 -21.04 12.49
N VAL A 693 27.45 -21.07 13.61
CA VAL A 693 26.69 -19.89 14.11
C VAL A 693 27.59 -18.64 14.27
N ASN A 694 28.86 -18.84 14.64
CA ASN A 694 29.85 -17.78 14.84
C ASN A 694 30.34 -17.10 13.55
N ASP A 695 30.00 -17.65 12.39
CA ASP A 695 30.33 -17.06 11.09
C ASP A 695 29.30 -16.00 10.67
N ALA A 696 28.08 -16.03 11.22
CA ALA A 696 27.00 -15.09 10.92
C ALA A 696 27.07 -13.83 11.80
N THR A 697 28.07 -12.98 11.57
CA THR A 697 28.21 -11.70 12.28
C THR A 697 28.30 -10.49 11.36
N ILE A 698 27.78 -9.34 11.82
CA ILE A 698 27.78 -8.11 11.02
C ILE A 698 29.20 -7.63 10.68
N PHE A 699 30.15 -7.84 11.60
CA PHE A 699 31.56 -7.51 11.38
C PHE A 699 32.16 -8.36 10.25
N ARG A 700 31.96 -9.68 10.29
CA ARG A 700 32.46 -10.58 9.24
C ARG A 700 31.80 -10.32 7.89
N TRP A 701 30.51 -10.00 7.90
CA TRP A 701 29.81 -9.59 6.68
C TRP A 701 30.45 -8.32 6.10
N TYR A 702 30.65 -7.29 6.92
CA TYR A 702 31.25 -6.04 6.47
C TYR A 702 32.69 -6.20 5.97
N ASP A 703 33.49 -7.07 6.60
CA ASP A 703 34.83 -7.41 6.11
C ASP A 703 34.77 -8.12 4.75
N ALA A 704 33.83 -9.05 4.60
CA ALA A 704 33.60 -9.76 3.34
C ALA A 704 33.18 -8.81 2.20
N GLN A 705 32.34 -7.80 2.48
CA GLN A 705 31.96 -6.78 1.49
C GLN A 705 33.17 -5.97 0.99
N ARG A 706 34.22 -5.82 1.81
CA ARG A 706 35.46 -5.10 1.46
C ARG A 706 36.54 -6.02 0.89
N GLY A 707 36.26 -7.32 0.75
CA GLY A 707 37.24 -8.32 0.31
C GLY A 707 38.35 -8.57 1.34
N ASN A 708 38.13 -8.20 2.59
CA ASN A 708 39.10 -8.34 3.67
C ASN A 708 38.96 -9.72 4.34
N ALA A 709 40.06 -10.22 4.90
CA ALA A 709 39.98 -11.26 5.91
C ALA A 709 39.25 -10.70 7.16
N PRO A 710 38.62 -11.56 7.99
CA PRO A 710 37.97 -11.11 9.22
C PRO A 710 38.92 -10.23 10.05
N ASP A 711 38.53 -8.99 10.26
CA ASP A 711 39.31 -7.95 10.93
C ASP A 711 38.75 -7.75 12.35
N THR A 712 39.59 -8.00 13.35
CA THR A 712 39.21 -7.81 14.75
C THR A 712 39.22 -6.34 15.20
N THR A 713 39.55 -5.41 14.31
CA THR A 713 39.65 -3.96 14.59
C THR A 713 38.51 -3.12 14.01
N THR A 714 37.64 -3.71 13.18
CA THR A 714 36.44 -3.05 12.64
C THR A 714 35.54 -2.56 13.78
N ASP A 715 35.26 -1.25 13.81
CA ASP A 715 34.32 -0.66 14.76
C ASP A 715 32.90 -0.61 14.18
N ILE A 716 31.90 -0.67 15.05
CA ILE A 716 30.49 -0.59 14.68
C ILE A 716 30.16 0.74 13.99
N LEU A 717 30.89 1.81 14.32
CA LEU A 717 30.75 3.11 13.65
C LEU A 717 31.25 3.09 12.21
N ASP A 718 32.29 2.30 11.88
CA ASP A 718 32.74 2.16 10.48
C ASP A 718 31.65 1.56 9.60
N ILE A 719 30.90 0.59 10.15
CA ILE A 719 29.75 -0.02 9.48
C ILE A 719 28.63 1.00 9.31
N TYR A 720 28.29 1.75 10.37
CA TYR A 720 27.28 2.82 10.28
C TYR A 720 27.65 3.86 9.21
N TRP A 721 28.89 4.33 9.16
CA TRP A 721 29.30 5.33 8.18
C TRP A 721 29.24 4.81 6.76
N TRP A 722 29.65 3.57 6.55
CA TRP A 722 29.50 2.94 5.24
C TRP A 722 28.03 2.83 4.84
N LEU A 723 27.15 2.34 5.72
CA LEU A 723 25.71 2.25 5.47
C LEU A 723 25.06 3.61 5.20
N ARG A 724 25.46 4.65 5.95
CA ARG A 724 24.97 6.03 5.80
C ARG A 724 25.34 6.63 4.45
N ASP A 725 26.53 6.31 3.97
CA ASP A 725 27.08 6.91 2.75
C ASP A 725 26.74 6.07 1.50
N LEU A 726 26.01 4.95 1.65
CA LEU A 726 25.52 4.15 0.53
C LEU A 726 24.69 4.99 -0.47
N PRO A 727 24.86 4.75 -1.77
CA PRO A 727 23.91 5.22 -2.78
C PRO A 727 22.53 4.60 -2.57
N PRO A 728 21.42 5.34 -2.79
CA PRO A 728 20.06 4.80 -2.69
C PRO A 728 19.81 3.50 -3.45
N ASP A 729 20.39 3.37 -4.65
CA ASP A 729 20.19 2.20 -5.51
C ASP A 729 20.93 0.94 -5.03
N GLU A 730 21.91 1.10 -4.13
CA GLU A 730 22.67 -0.02 -3.56
C GLU A 730 22.05 -0.56 -2.25
N ILE A 731 21.04 0.13 -1.68
CA ILE A 731 20.44 -0.25 -0.40
C ILE A 731 19.86 -1.67 -0.47
N LYS A 732 19.06 -1.95 -1.50
CA LYS A 732 18.41 -3.26 -1.64
C LYS A 732 19.44 -4.40 -1.75
N SER A 733 20.42 -4.26 -2.64
CA SER A 733 21.47 -5.28 -2.81
C SER A 733 22.30 -5.46 -1.54
N THR A 734 22.54 -4.38 -0.79
CA THR A 734 23.23 -4.45 0.50
C THR A 734 22.43 -5.28 1.51
N VAL A 735 21.12 -5.01 1.65
CA VAL A 735 20.23 -5.78 2.53
C VAL A 735 20.18 -7.25 2.11
N ASP A 736 19.99 -7.54 0.81
CA ASP A 736 19.99 -8.92 0.31
C ASP A 736 21.32 -9.64 0.58
N SER A 737 22.45 -8.95 0.44
CA SER A 737 23.78 -9.52 0.73
C SER A 737 23.95 -9.85 2.21
N PHE A 738 23.47 -8.97 3.10
CA PHE A 738 23.50 -9.17 4.54
C PHE A 738 22.68 -10.39 4.93
N MET A 739 21.45 -10.46 4.43
CA MET A 739 20.53 -11.57 4.70
C MET A 739 21.12 -12.91 4.22
N ALA A 740 21.61 -12.96 2.99
CA ALA A 740 22.23 -14.15 2.42
C ALA A 740 23.47 -14.58 3.22
N PHE A 741 24.32 -13.64 3.62
CA PHE A 741 25.51 -13.92 4.43
C PHE A 741 25.14 -14.52 5.80
N MET A 742 24.14 -13.96 6.47
CA MET A 742 23.70 -14.40 7.81
C MET A 742 22.97 -15.74 7.76
N GLN A 743 22.21 -16.00 6.70
CA GLN A 743 21.43 -17.22 6.53
C GLN A 743 22.28 -18.43 6.06
N ALA A 744 23.35 -18.18 5.31
CA ALA A 744 24.18 -19.24 4.72
C ALA A 744 24.75 -20.28 5.71
N PRO A 745 25.27 -19.90 6.90
CA PRO A 745 25.81 -20.86 7.87
C PRO A 745 24.80 -21.88 8.38
N PHE A 746 23.52 -21.55 8.35
CA PHE A 746 22.41 -22.39 8.84
C PHE A 746 21.76 -23.22 7.72
N GLY A 747 22.28 -23.12 6.48
CA GLY A 747 21.67 -23.75 5.32
C GLY A 747 20.31 -23.16 4.93
N ILE A 748 19.95 -22.00 5.47
CA ILE A 748 18.77 -21.24 5.05
C ILE A 748 19.16 -20.58 3.74
N ALA A 749 18.69 -21.13 2.63
CA ALA A 749 18.95 -20.57 1.31
C ALA A 749 17.61 -20.19 0.67
N ARG A 750 17.51 -18.94 0.22
CA ARG A 750 16.45 -18.53 -0.70
C ARG A 750 16.65 -19.28 -2.01
N ARG A 751 15.69 -20.12 -2.42
CA ARG A 751 15.75 -20.81 -3.71
C ARG A 751 14.99 -20.02 -4.77
N TRP A 752 15.45 -18.80 -5.02
CA TRP A 752 14.88 -18.01 -6.09
C TRP A 752 15.02 -18.76 -7.41
N ARG A 753 13.90 -18.85 -8.13
CA ARG A 753 13.92 -19.35 -9.50
C ARG A 753 14.74 -18.43 -10.39
N THR A 754 15.40 -19.02 -11.39
CA THR A 754 16.25 -18.32 -12.36
C THR A 754 15.62 -18.19 -13.75
N ALA A 755 14.37 -18.66 -13.90
CA ALA A 755 13.61 -18.60 -15.14
C ALA A 755 12.11 -18.50 -14.87
N ALA A 756 11.36 -18.16 -15.92
CA ALA A 756 9.90 -18.13 -15.91
C ALA A 756 9.29 -19.51 -15.65
N ALA A 757 8.12 -19.53 -15.00
CA ALA A 757 7.41 -20.76 -14.65
C ALA A 757 5.88 -20.58 -14.63
N ALA A 758 5.17 -21.70 -14.61
CA ALA A 758 3.75 -21.71 -14.26
C ALA A 758 3.61 -21.60 -12.73
N CYS A 759 2.81 -20.64 -12.29
CA CYS A 759 2.61 -20.31 -10.88
C CYS A 759 1.15 -20.58 -10.54
N SER A 760 0.90 -21.32 -9.46
CA SER A 760 -0.45 -21.72 -9.04
C SER A 760 -0.68 -21.28 -7.60
N PHE A 761 -1.76 -20.54 -7.37
CA PHE A 761 -2.12 -20.02 -6.06
C PHE A 761 -2.72 -21.13 -5.20
N VAL A 762 -2.16 -21.32 -4.02
CA VAL A 762 -2.68 -22.20 -2.98
C VAL A 762 -2.66 -21.41 -1.67
N PRO A 763 -3.81 -21.01 -1.12
CA PRO A 763 -3.87 -20.23 0.11
C PRO A 763 -3.06 -20.86 1.25
N ASP A 764 -2.06 -20.16 1.78
CA ASP A 764 -1.39 -20.55 3.03
C ASP A 764 -2.15 -19.96 4.22
N LEU A 765 -3.12 -20.72 4.71
CA LEU A 765 -4.01 -20.30 5.80
C LEU A 765 -3.33 -20.20 7.17
N ALA A 766 -2.10 -20.70 7.32
CA ALA A 766 -1.29 -20.44 8.51
C ALA A 766 -0.66 -19.03 8.46
N GLU A 767 -0.68 -18.38 7.31
CA GLU A 767 -0.34 -16.98 7.08
C GLU A 767 -1.59 -16.24 6.57
N ASP A 768 -1.44 -15.36 5.58
CA ASP A 768 -2.53 -14.55 5.05
C ASP A 768 -3.50 -15.31 4.14
N GLY A 769 -3.01 -16.28 3.37
CA GLY A 769 -3.77 -17.03 2.37
C GLY A 769 -4.35 -16.23 1.20
N CYS A 770 -4.05 -14.93 1.07
CA CYS A 770 -4.72 -14.02 0.13
C CYS A 770 -3.77 -13.08 -0.63
N ARG A 771 -2.51 -12.93 -0.23
CA ARG A 771 -1.60 -11.94 -0.80
C ARG A 771 -0.77 -12.48 -1.96
N TRP A 772 -0.66 -11.70 -3.04
CA TRP A 772 0.21 -11.99 -4.19
C TRP A 772 1.70 -11.94 -3.82
N ASP A 773 2.11 -10.96 -3.01
CA ASP A 773 3.51 -10.80 -2.59
C ASP A 773 3.97 -11.82 -1.53
N ASN A 774 3.08 -12.73 -1.10
CA ASN A 774 3.46 -13.82 -0.21
C ASN A 774 3.88 -15.08 -0.98
N PRO A 775 5.18 -15.42 -1.03
CA PRO A 775 5.65 -16.60 -1.75
C PRO A 775 5.11 -17.93 -1.21
N ASN A 776 4.63 -17.96 0.04
CA ASN A 776 4.04 -19.16 0.61
C ASN A 776 2.69 -19.52 -0.01
N ASN A 777 1.97 -18.54 -0.58
CA ASN A 777 0.77 -18.79 -1.35
C ASN A 777 1.05 -19.38 -2.75
N TRP A 778 2.32 -19.52 -3.14
CA TRP A 778 2.74 -19.94 -4.49
C TRP A 778 3.72 -21.12 -4.51
N GLY A 779 3.82 -21.86 -3.41
CA GLY A 779 4.72 -23.03 -3.31
C GLY A 779 6.15 -22.72 -2.82
N ARG A 780 6.36 -21.54 -2.22
CA ARG A 780 7.64 -20.98 -1.69
C ARG A 780 8.62 -20.45 -2.73
N ASP A 781 9.41 -19.46 -2.29
CA ASP A 781 10.50 -18.79 -3.02
C ASP A 781 10.13 -18.32 -4.44
N LEU A 782 8.83 -18.16 -4.67
CA LEU A 782 8.23 -17.78 -5.93
C LEU A 782 7.25 -16.65 -5.67
N ILE A 783 7.42 -15.55 -6.37
CA ILE A 783 6.40 -14.53 -6.56
C ILE A 783 6.13 -14.48 -8.06
N PRO A 784 4.90 -14.70 -8.53
CA PRO A 784 4.63 -14.63 -9.96
C PRO A 784 4.88 -13.22 -10.47
N GLY A 785 5.49 -13.11 -11.65
CA GLY A 785 5.88 -11.84 -12.25
C GLY A 785 7.31 -11.38 -11.95
N SER A 786 8.08 -12.11 -11.13
CA SER A 786 9.55 -11.90 -11.09
C SER A 786 10.22 -12.15 -12.44
N PHE A 787 9.54 -12.87 -13.34
CA PHE A 787 9.92 -13.00 -14.75
C PHE A 787 8.67 -12.71 -15.58
N ALA A 788 8.78 -11.82 -16.56
CA ALA A 788 7.65 -11.45 -17.43
C ALA A 788 7.00 -12.66 -18.15
N GLY A 789 7.75 -13.75 -18.32
CA GLY A 789 7.27 -15.00 -18.93
C GLY A 789 6.39 -15.89 -18.04
N ASP A 790 6.09 -15.50 -16.80
CA ASP A 790 5.30 -16.33 -15.90
C ASP A 790 3.83 -16.41 -16.29
N THR A 791 3.24 -17.59 -16.17
CA THR A 791 1.79 -17.77 -16.27
C THR A 791 1.21 -18.02 -14.89
N VAL A 792 0.12 -17.36 -14.55
CA VAL A 792 -0.44 -17.39 -13.19
C VAL A 792 -1.83 -18.02 -13.21
N ALA A 793 -2.11 -18.94 -12.30
CA ALA A 793 -3.45 -19.42 -12.00
C ALA A 793 -3.81 -19.09 -10.54
N ILE A 794 -4.88 -18.32 -10.31
CA ILE A 794 -5.38 -18.02 -8.95
C ILE A 794 -6.46 -19.01 -8.49
N ASN A 795 -6.80 -20.00 -9.32
CA ASN A 795 -7.65 -21.16 -8.98
C ASN A 795 -9.02 -20.82 -8.34
N GLY A 796 -9.63 -19.71 -8.74
CA GLY A 796 -10.93 -19.29 -8.18
C GLY A 796 -10.84 -18.55 -6.84
N HIS A 797 -9.66 -18.32 -6.30
CA HIS A 797 -9.44 -17.60 -5.05
C HIS A 797 -9.50 -16.07 -5.24
N GLU A 798 -9.68 -15.35 -4.13
CA GLU A 798 -9.50 -13.90 -4.06
C GLU A 798 -8.04 -13.62 -3.71
N VAL A 799 -7.35 -12.85 -4.56
CA VAL A 799 -5.93 -12.55 -4.41
C VAL A 799 -5.70 -11.05 -4.48
N PHE A 800 -5.05 -10.51 -3.45
CA PHE A 800 -4.66 -9.11 -3.36
C PHE A 800 -3.31 -8.91 -4.04
N PHE A 801 -3.28 -8.01 -5.02
CA PHE A 801 -2.07 -7.52 -5.65
C PHE A 801 -1.69 -6.16 -5.07
N GLN A 802 -0.44 -6.06 -4.62
CA GLN A 802 0.13 -4.88 -3.99
C GLN A 802 1.64 -4.86 -4.14
N ASP A 803 2.24 -3.72 -3.81
CA ASP A 803 3.65 -3.50 -3.53
C ASP A 803 4.61 -3.67 -4.71
N HIS A 804 4.14 -4.02 -5.91
CA HIS A 804 5.04 -4.28 -7.02
C HIS A 804 4.57 -3.68 -8.35
N THR A 805 5.52 -3.49 -9.25
CA THR A 805 5.29 -3.35 -10.68
C THR A 805 5.78 -4.62 -11.35
N LEU A 806 4.86 -5.47 -11.81
CA LEU A 806 5.18 -6.79 -12.36
C LEU A 806 4.50 -6.99 -13.70
N THR A 807 5.11 -7.83 -14.53
CA THR A 807 4.51 -8.32 -15.77
C THR A 807 4.36 -9.83 -15.67
N VAL A 808 3.25 -10.36 -16.18
CA VAL A 808 3.01 -11.80 -16.36
C VAL A 808 2.58 -12.09 -17.79
N ALA A 809 2.97 -13.25 -18.31
CA ALA A 809 2.62 -13.70 -19.65
C ALA A 809 1.15 -14.12 -19.78
N GLY A 810 0.50 -14.49 -18.68
CA GLY A 810 -0.92 -14.83 -18.66
C GLY A 810 -1.47 -14.96 -17.24
N LEU A 811 -2.78 -14.74 -17.13
CA LEU A 811 -3.53 -14.82 -15.88
C LEU A 811 -4.79 -15.67 -16.07
N ASP A 812 -4.90 -16.75 -15.31
CA ASP A 812 -6.08 -17.59 -15.20
C ASP A 812 -6.76 -17.37 -13.84
N LEU A 813 -7.95 -16.77 -13.89
CA LEU A 813 -8.78 -16.54 -12.71
C LEU A 813 -9.38 -17.84 -12.16
N GLY A 814 -9.50 -18.89 -12.97
CA GLY A 814 -10.24 -20.09 -12.58
C GLY A 814 -11.74 -19.82 -12.36
N ALA A 815 -12.39 -20.66 -11.55
CA ALA A 815 -13.84 -20.62 -11.36
C ALA A 815 -14.29 -19.55 -10.36
N GLY A 816 -14.74 -18.40 -10.86
CA GLY A 816 -15.18 -17.27 -10.05
C GLY A 816 -14.04 -16.63 -9.25
N GLY A 817 -12.80 -16.66 -9.75
CA GLY A 817 -11.65 -16.05 -9.07
C GLY A 817 -11.66 -14.53 -9.17
N HIS A 818 -10.96 -13.90 -8.23
CA HIS A 818 -10.99 -12.46 -8.06
C HIS A 818 -9.57 -11.92 -7.84
N LEU A 819 -9.10 -11.09 -8.77
CA LEU A 819 -7.89 -10.28 -8.58
C LEU A 819 -8.28 -8.91 -8.03
N HIS A 820 -7.73 -8.53 -6.88
CA HIS A 820 -7.94 -7.21 -6.29
C HIS A 820 -6.61 -6.44 -6.21
N ALA A 821 -6.39 -5.48 -7.10
CA ALA A 821 -5.21 -4.64 -7.11
C ALA A 821 -5.42 -3.36 -6.28
N VAL A 822 -4.68 -3.21 -5.18
CA VAL A 822 -4.82 -2.08 -4.24
C VAL A 822 -3.71 -1.03 -4.35
N ASN A 823 -2.50 -1.42 -4.78
CA ASN A 823 -1.43 -0.48 -5.14
C ASN A 823 -0.40 -1.17 -6.04
N GLY A 824 0.54 -0.40 -6.60
CA GLY A 824 1.46 -0.89 -7.62
C GLY A 824 0.78 -1.11 -8.98
N ARG A 825 1.41 -1.87 -9.86
CA ARG A 825 0.94 -2.13 -11.24
C ARG A 825 1.17 -3.59 -11.67
N LEU A 826 0.13 -4.23 -12.19
CA LEU A 826 0.24 -5.54 -12.85
C LEU A 826 -0.04 -5.41 -14.35
N ASP A 827 0.94 -5.78 -15.17
CA ASP A 827 0.79 -5.93 -16.61
C ASP A 827 0.54 -7.40 -16.96
N VAL A 828 -0.58 -7.70 -17.63
CA VAL A 828 -0.92 -9.04 -18.13
C VAL A 828 -0.80 -9.04 -19.65
N ALA A 829 0.25 -9.67 -20.15
CA ALA A 829 0.64 -9.60 -21.56
C ALA A 829 -0.26 -10.42 -22.51
N ALA A 830 -1.15 -11.26 -21.99
CA ALA A 830 -2.16 -11.96 -22.76
C ALA A 830 -3.54 -11.81 -22.11
N ALA A 831 -4.59 -11.88 -22.92
CA ALA A 831 -5.98 -11.86 -22.43
C ALA A 831 -6.18 -12.91 -21.31
N PRO A 832 -6.73 -12.51 -20.14
CA PRO A 832 -6.91 -13.45 -19.05
C PRO A 832 -7.99 -14.49 -19.37
N THR A 833 -7.94 -15.62 -18.68
CA THR A 833 -8.96 -16.68 -18.75
C THR A 833 -9.73 -16.77 -17.44
N CYS A 834 -11.00 -17.16 -17.51
CA CYS A 834 -11.79 -17.54 -16.34
C CYS A 834 -12.79 -18.63 -16.74
N THR A 835 -13.25 -19.42 -15.75
CA THR A 835 -14.24 -20.47 -15.96
C THR A 835 -15.54 -20.10 -15.26
N GLY A 836 -16.67 -20.10 -15.96
CA GLY A 836 -17.96 -19.69 -15.39
C GLY A 836 -18.08 -18.17 -15.19
N SER A 837 -17.25 -17.58 -14.34
CA SER A 837 -17.11 -16.12 -14.17
C SER A 837 -15.75 -15.77 -13.58
N GLY A 838 -15.38 -14.49 -13.57
CA GLY A 838 -14.21 -13.96 -12.87
C GLY A 838 -14.38 -12.49 -12.51
N ALA A 839 -13.52 -11.95 -11.65
CA ALA A 839 -13.55 -10.56 -11.23
C ALA A 839 -12.16 -9.92 -11.18
N ILE A 840 -12.10 -8.64 -11.55
CA ILE A 840 -10.94 -7.77 -11.36
C ILE A 840 -11.42 -6.49 -10.68
N THR A 841 -10.86 -6.17 -9.52
CA THR A 841 -11.07 -4.89 -8.83
C THR A 841 -9.78 -4.10 -8.82
N VAL A 842 -9.86 -2.81 -9.16
CA VAL A 842 -8.79 -1.83 -8.97
C VAL A 842 -9.25 -0.80 -7.94
N ASP A 843 -8.43 -0.59 -6.91
CA ASP A 843 -8.71 0.30 -5.78
C ASP A 843 -7.47 1.17 -5.48
N GLU A 844 -7.65 2.26 -4.74
CA GLU A 844 -6.57 3.08 -4.20
C GLU A 844 -5.56 3.57 -5.26
N THR A 845 -4.31 3.08 -5.24
CA THR A 845 -3.27 3.40 -6.25
C THR A 845 -2.97 2.22 -7.17
N GLY A 846 -3.78 1.16 -7.13
CA GLY A 846 -3.59 -0.05 -7.90
C GLY A 846 -3.71 0.21 -9.40
N GLN A 847 -2.98 -0.57 -10.19
CA GLN A 847 -3.13 -0.57 -11.63
C GLN A 847 -3.17 -1.98 -12.19
N VAL A 848 -4.07 -2.21 -13.15
CA VAL A 848 -4.10 -3.44 -13.95
C VAL A 848 -4.14 -3.06 -15.43
N TRP A 849 -3.16 -3.56 -16.17
CA TRP A 849 -3.03 -3.38 -17.61
C TRP A 849 -3.24 -4.73 -18.29
N LEU A 850 -4.28 -4.86 -19.11
CA LEU A 850 -4.65 -6.12 -19.75
C LEU A 850 -4.54 -6.03 -21.25
N ALA A 851 -3.88 -7.02 -21.86
CA ALA A 851 -3.94 -7.28 -23.28
C ALA A 851 -5.30 -7.87 -23.70
N GLY A 852 -6.37 -7.08 -23.50
CA GLY A 852 -7.72 -7.44 -23.88
C GLY A 852 -8.39 -8.50 -23.00
N TYR A 853 -9.54 -8.97 -23.47
CA TYR A 853 -10.28 -10.10 -22.90
C TYR A 853 -11.10 -10.77 -23.99
N ASN A 854 -10.89 -12.06 -24.23
CA ASN A 854 -11.57 -12.81 -25.30
C ASN A 854 -12.21 -14.12 -24.81
N GLY A 855 -12.33 -14.28 -23.49
CA GLY A 855 -12.98 -15.43 -22.88
C GLY A 855 -14.49 -15.46 -23.14
N SER A 856 -15.10 -16.63 -23.03
CA SER A 856 -16.55 -16.81 -23.18
C SER A 856 -17.33 -16.62 -21.88
N ALA A 857 -16.66 -16.64 -20.73
CA ALA A 857 -17.27 -16.47 -19.42
C ALA A 857 -17.41 -14.96 -19.09
N PRO A 858 -18.44 -14.53 -18.34
CA PRO A 858 -18.53 -13.13 -17.91
C PRO A 858 -17.37 -12.72 -16.99
N LEU A 859 -16.76 -11.58 -17.29
CA LEU A 859 -15.78 -10.91 -16.44
C LEU A 859 -16.41 -9.69 -15.76
N SER A 860 -16.33 -9.61 -14.43
CA SER A 860 -16.68 -8.38 -13.72
C SER A 860 -15.43 -7.51 -13.56
N VAL A 861 -15.51 -6.23 -13.94
CA VAL A 861 -14.43 -5.26 -13.73
C VAL A 861 -14.96 -4.10 -12.89
N ARG A 862 -14.36 -3.86 -11.73
CA ARG A 862 -14.71 -2.76 -10.84
C ARG A 862 -13.51 -1.84 -10.66
N VAL A 863 -13.69 -0.55 -10.88
CA VAL A 863 -12.63 0.44 -10.73
C VAL A 863 -13.09 1.52 -9.76
N LEU A 864 -12.57 1.43 -8.54
CA LEU A 864 -12.91 2.26 -7.39
C LEU A 864 -11.88 3.37 -7.16
N GLY A 865 -10.61 3.07 -7.44
CA GLY A 865 -9.46 3.97 -7.43
C GLY A 865 -8.47 3.54 -8.52
N GLY A 866 -7.29 4.17 -8.57
CA GLY A 866 -6.21 3.76 -9.47
C GLY A 866 -6.56 3.76 -10.95
N ARG A 867 -6.00 2.80 -11.71
CA ARG A 867 -6.19 2.68 -13.17
C ARG A 867 -6.45 1.25 -13.64
N PHE A 868 -7.47 1.08 -14.48
CA PHE A 868 -7.58 -0.07 -15.38
C PHE A 868 -7.25 0.37 -16.82
N ALA A 869 -6.41 -0.38 -17.53
CA ALA A 869 -6.04 -0.09 -18.91
C ALA A 869 -6.20 -1.29 -19.83
N ASN A 870 -7.03 -1.16 -20.86
CA ASN A 870 -7.10 -2.13 -21.94
C ASN A 870 -6.08 -1.78 -23.04
N THR A 871 -5.17 -2.71 -23.34
CA THR A 871 -4.08 -2.51 -24.32
C THR A 871 -4.25 -3.35 -25.60
N ASP A 872 -5.31 -4.15 -25.73
CA ASP A 872 -5.60 -4.95 -26.93
C ASP A 872 -7.13 -5.17 -27.11
N ALA A 873 -7.53 -6.13 -27.93
CA ALA A 873 -8.93 -6.46 -28.20
C ALA A 873 -9.64 -7.04 -26.97
N PHE A 874 -10.60 -6.28 -26.44
CA PHE A 874 -11.50 -6.70 -25.37
C PHE A 874 -12.88 -6.99 -25.98
N ALA A 875 -13.19 -8.26 -26.21
CA ALA A 875 -14.41 -8.72 -26.88
C ALA A 875 -15.17 -9.84 -26.14
N GLY A 876 -14.71 -10.28 -24.97
CA GLY A 876 -15.47 -11.19 -24.10
C GLY A 876 -16.64 -10.48 -23.40
N PRO A 877 -17.62 -11.24 -22.88
CA PRO A 877 -18.71 -10.66 -22.09
C PRO A 877 -18.18 -10.10 -20.78
N ALA A 878 -18.50 -8.84 -20.46
CA ALA A 878 -18.04 -8.21 -19.23
C ALA A 878 -19.00 -7.15 -18.70
N ASP A 879 -19.20 -7.17 -17.38
CA ASP A 879 -19.90 -6.12 -16.65
C ASP A 879 -18.88 -5.22 -15.97
N ILE A 880 -18.87 -3.95 -16.35
CA ILE A 880 -17.84 -2.98 -15.98
C ILE A 880 -18.50 -1.87 -15.17
N VAL A 881 -17.95 -1.58 -13.99
CA VAL A 881 -18.39 -0.47 -13.14
C VAL A 881 -17.20 0.40 -12.78
N VAL A 882 -17.22 1.64 -13.25
CA VAL A 882 -16.23 2.66 -12.92
C VAL A 882 -16.88 3.65 -11.97
N ASN A 883 -16.50 3.60 -10.70
CA ASN A 883 -17.21 4.28 -9.64
C ASN A 883 -16.27 4.81 -8.56
N SER A 884 -15.93 6.09 -8.65
CA SER A 884 -15.26 6.83 -7.59
C SER A 884 -16.22 7.47 -6.58
N ALA A 885 -17.54 7.36 -6.81
CA ALA A 885 -18.57 7.92 -5.92
C ALA A 885 -18.85 7.03 -4.69
N ASN A 886 -18.48 5.75 -4.77
CA ASN A 886 -18.62 4.76 -3.70
C ASN A 886 -17.35 4.56 -2.85
N ASP A 887 -16.35 5.45 -2.87
CA ASP A 887 -15.48 5.61 -1.68
C ASP A 887 -16.32 6.25 -0.57
N ARG A 888 -17.23 5.44 -0.04
CA ARG A 888 -18.30 5.71 0.89
C ARG A 888 -17.72 5.89 2.30
N LYS A 889 -16.56 6.53 2.37
CA LYS A 889 -15.81 6.80 3.57
C LYS A 889 -15.85 8.31 3.79
N GLY A 890 -17.02 8.84 4.20
CA GLY A 890 -17.36 10.26 4.41
C GLY A 890 -16.28 11.08 5.12
N ARG A 891 -15.30 11.57 4.38
CA ARG A 891 -14.06 12.12 4.92
C ARG A 891 -13.52 13.15 3.92
N ASN A 892 -13.01 14.26 4.44
CA ASN A 892 -12.24 15.31 3.74
C ASN A 892 -10.93 14.80 3.09
N GLU A 893 -10.90 13.62 2.49
CA GLU A 893 -9.85 13.24 1.54
C GLU A 893 -10.36 13.57 0.13
N PRO A 894 -9.51 14.10 -0.77
CA PRO A 894 -9.93 14.33 -2.14
C PRO A 894 -10.53 13.04 -2.70
N LYS A 895 -11.67 13.16 -3.41
CA LYS A 895 -12.29 12.04 -4.12
C LYS A 895 -11.20 11.38 -4.95
N GLU A 896 -10.82 10.14 -4.64
CA GLU A 896 -9.90 9.39 -5.51
C GLU A 896 -10.54 9.38 -6.90
N THR A 897 -9.94 10.04 -7.89
CA THR A 897 -10.42 9.90 -9.26
C THR A 897 -9.91 8.55 -9.75
N CYS A 898 -10.81 7.68 -10.15
CA CYS A 898 -10.44 6.42 -10.76
C CYS A 898 -10.37 6.58 -12.29
N GLU A 899 -9.48 5.82 -12.92
CA GLU A 899 -9.22 5.89 -14.36
C GLU A 899 -9.54 4.58 -15.06
N PHE A 900 -10.20 4.67 -16.21
CA PHE A 900 -10.49 3.54 -17.07
C PHE A 900 -10.16 3.86 -18.52
N LEU A 901 -9.14 3.20 -19.07
CA LEU A 901 -8.81 3.30 -20.50
C LEU A 901 -9.54 2.17 -21.25
N CYS A 902 -10.60 2.55 -21.99
CA CYS A 902 -11.28 1.68 -22.96
C CYS A 902 -10.30 1.17 -24.01
N GLY A 903 -9.34 2.01 -24.40
CA GLY A 903 -8.20 1.63 -25.20
C GLY A 903 -6.98 2.51 -24.92
N HIS A 904 -5.84 1.86 -24.72
CA HIS A 904 -4.52 2.48 -24.75
C HIS A 904 -3.81 2.08 -26.05
N GLY A 905 -3.46 3.05 -26.89
CA GLY A 905 -2.95 2.78 -28.24
C GLY A 905 -4.03 2.22 -29.18
N ALA A 906 -3.73 1.18 -29.96
CA ALA A 906 -4.65 0.63 -30.98
C ALA A 906 -5.73 -0.32 -30.43
N ALA A 907 -6.05 -0.23 -29.14
CA ALA A 907 -6.92 -1.15 -28.44
C ALA A 907 -8.42 -0.85 -28.68
N VAL A 908 -9.24 -1.90 -28.71
CA VAL A 908 -10.70 -1.79 -28.93
C VAL A 908 -11.43 -2.59 -27.87
N MET A 909 -12.42 -1.97 -27.22
CA MET A 909 -13.31 -2.60 -26.26
C MET A 909 -14.72 -2.76 -26.82
N THR A 910 -15.32 -3.92 -26.56
CA THR A 910 -16.68 -4.27 -26.98
C THR A 910 -17.52 -4.66 -25.79
N ILE A 911 -18.66 -3.99 -25.61
CA ILE A 911 -19.70 -4.35 -24.65
C ILE A 911 -20.72 -5.23 -25.36
N LYS A 912 -20.80 -6.49 -24.91
CA LYS A 912 -21.65 -7.53 -25.48
C LYS A 912 -23.12 -7.38 -25.08
N ALA A 913 -23.99 -8.01 -25.85
CA ALA A 913 -25.41 -8.12 -25.57
C ALA A 913 -25.66 -8.64 -24.13
N GLY A 914 -26.55 -7.98 -23.38
CA GLY A 914 -26.91 -8.35 -22.02
C GLY A 914 -25.94 -7.86 -20.93
N HIS A 915 -24.84 -7.19 -21.30
CA HIS A 915 -23.86 -6.66 -20.35
C HIS A 915 -23.84 -5.13 -20.29
N VAL A 916 -23.34 -4.61 -19.18
CA VAL A 916 -23.35 -3.18 -18.87
C VAL A 916 -21.95 -2.64 -18.63
N PHE A 917 -21.64 -1.50 -19.25
CA PHE A 917 -20.55 -0.62 -18.83
C PHE A 917 -21.17 0.61 -18.15
N GLU A 918 -21.03 0.69 -16.83
CA GLU A 918 -21.56 1.77 -16.01
C GLU A 918 -20.46 2.71 -15.50
N ILE A 919 -20.68 4.02 -15.67
CA ILE A 919 -19.82 5.10 -15.18
C ILE A 919 -20.62 5.91 -14.15
N VAL A 920 -20.13 5.98 -12.91
CA VAL A 920 -20.87 6.56 -11.79
C VAL A 920 -20.21 7.85 -11.30
N GLY A 921 -20.98 8.95 -11.28
CA GLY A 921 -20.53 10.26 -10.84
C GLY A 921 -19.77 11.04 -11.91
N GLY A 922 -19.38 12.28 -11.55
CA GLY A 922 -18.53 13.14 -12.38
C GLY A 922 -17.03 13.08 -12.05
N GLY A 923 -16.63 12.19 -11.14
CA GLY A 923 -15.24 12.01 -10.72
C GLY A 923 -14.39 11.09 -11.62
N PRO A 924 -14.94 9.99 -12.18
CA PRO A 924 -14.15 9.10 -13.02
C PRO A 924 -13.61 9.74 -14.30
N ARG A 925 -12.43 9.30 -14.71
CA ARG A 925 -11.86 9.60 -16.04
C ARG A 925 -11.90 8.34 -16.90
N VAL A 926 -12.65 8.40 -18.00
CA VAL A 926 -12.95 7.22 -18.83
C VAL A 926 -12.73 7.56 -20.29
N GLY A 927 -12.05 6.68 -21.02
CA GLY A 927 -11.93 6.79 -22.47
C GLY A 927 -10.59 6.32 -23.01
N PHE A 928 -9.82 7.19 -23.66
CA PHE A 928 -8.69 6.78 -24.50
C PHE A 928 -7.42 7.61 -24.25
N ASP A 929 -6.28 6.94 -24.37
CA ASP A 929 -4.94 7.53 -24.34
C ASP A 929 -4.01 6.70 -25.25
N GLY A 930 -2.85 7.23 -25.61
CA GLY A 930 -1.90 6.57 -26.51
C GLY A 930 -1.11 7.58 -27.32
N LEU A 931 -0.23 7.07 -28.17
CA LEU A 931 0.63 7.87 -29.04
C LEU A 931 0.54 7.37 -30.48
N GLY A 932 0.87 8.25 -31.43
CA GLY A 932 1.10 7.90 -32.83
C GLY A 932 -0.16 7.81 -33.69
N GLY A 933 -1.27 8.45 -33.29
CA GLY A 933 -2.52 8.47 -34.05
C GLY A 933 -3.18 7.10 -34.20
N ALA A 934 -2.97 6.21 -33.22
CA ALA A 934 -3.52 4.86 -33.25
C ALA A 934 -5.06 4.87 -33.14
N ALA A 935 -5.74 4.00 -33.89
CA ALA A 935 -7.20 3.90 -33.82
C ALA A 935 -7.63 3.16 -32.54
N ALA A 936 -8.27 3.88 -31.62
CA ALA A 936 -8.81 3.33 -30.37
C ALA A 936 -10.34 3.34 -30.40
N GLY A 937 -11.00 2.34 -29.82
CA GLY A 937 -12.45 2.19 -29.98
C GLY A 937 -13.21 1.62 -28.80
N LEU A 938 -14.43 2.11 -28.61
CA LEU A 938 -15.48 1.47 -27.80
C LEU A 938 -16.66 1.12 -28.70
N VAL A 939 -17.08 -0.14 -28.68
CA VAL A 939 -18.25 -0.65 -29.40
C VAL A 939 -19.26 -1.16 -28.39
N VAL A 940 -20.50 -0.70 -28.46
CA VAL A 940 -21.63 -1.27 -27.71
C VAL A 940 -22.50 -2.02 -28.72
N GLU A 941 -22.52 -3.35 -28.61
CA GLU A 941 -23.27 -4.20 -29.53
C GLU A 941 -24.79 -4.10 -29.29
N ASP A 942 -25.56 -4.66 -30.22
CA ASP A 942 -27.01 -4.84 -30.07
C ASP A 942 -27.33 -5.55 -28.73
N GLY A 943 -28.24 -4.98 -27.94
CA GLY A 943 -28.57 -5.45 -26.59
C GLY A 943 -27.52 -5.15 -25.51
N GLY A 944 -26.39 -4.52 -25.82
CA GLY A 944 -25.42 -4.01 -24.85
C GLY A 944 -25.82 -2.64 -24.30
N THR A 945 -25.33 -2.28 -23.11
CA THR A 945 -25.66 -1.00 -22.45
C THR A 945 -24.42 -0.22 -22.02
N LEU A 946 -24.33 1.04 -22.43
CA LEU A 946 -23.46 2.04 -21.80
C LEU A 946 -24.32 2.91 -20.88
N ARG A 947 -24.03 2.89 -19.58
CA ARG A 947 -24.78 3.60 -18.55
C ARG A 947 -23.95 4.69 -17.91
N PHE A 948 -24.56 5.86 -17.75
CA PHE A 948 -24.05 6.94 -16.90
C PHE A 948 -24.98 7.09 -15.70
N THR A 949 -24.44 6.99 -14.49
CA THR A 949 -25.21 7.17 -13.26
C THR A 949 -24.75 8.44 -12.57
N ALA A 950 -25.65 9.39 -12.35
CA ALA A 950 -25.30 10.63 -11.66
C ALA A 950 -24.84 10.34 -10.23
N GLY A 951 -23.72 10.95 -9.84
CA GLY A 951 -23.18 10.84 -8.48
C GLY A 951 -24.03 11.64 -7.50
N GLY A 952 -23.81 11.46 -6.19
CA GLY A 952 -24.57 12.19 -5.16
C GLY A 952 -24.47 13.72 -5.25
N ASP A 953 -23.49 14.27 -5.97
CA ASP A 953 -23.34 15.70 -6.28
C ASP A 953 -24.03 16.13 -7.59
N GLY A 954 -24.81 15.25 -8.21
CA GLY A 954 -25.54 15.49 -9.46
C GLY A 954 -24.66 15.60 -10.70
N ARG A 955 -23.36 15.29 -10.61
CA ARG A 955 -22.45 15.30 -11.76
C ARG A 955 -22.39 13.94 -12.45
N VAL A 956 -22.09 14.00 -13.74
CA VAL A 956 -21.92 12.86 -14.65
C VAL A 956 -20.59 13.05 -15.38
N ALA A 957 -19.79 12.00 -15.52
CA ALA A 957 -18.51 12.02 -16.22
C ALA A 957 -18.71 12.05 -17.75
N THR A 958 -17.64 12.40 -18.47
CA THR A 958 -17.59 12.35 -19.93
C THR A 958 -16.61 11.27 -20.37
N LEU A 959 -17.01 10.44 -21.33
CA LEU A 959 -16.11 9.52 -22.01
C LEU A 959 -15.40 10.25 -23.17
N ARG A 960 -14.06 10.30 -23.11
CA ARG A 960 -13.25 11.11 -24.03
C ARG A 960 -11.78 10.70 -24.09
N GLU A 961 -11.02 11.32 -24.98
CA GLU A 961 -9.57 11.31 -24.88
C GLU A 961 -9.11 12.15 -23.68
N PHE A 962 -8.09 11.66 -22.97
CA PHE A 962 -7.46 12.38 -21.87
C PHE A 962 -6.02 11.91 -21.66
N ARG A 963 -5.16 12.81 -21.18
CA ARG A 963 -3.82 12.43 -20.73
C ARG A 963 -3.95 11.66 -19.41
N SER A 964 -3.69 10.35 -19.45
CA SER A 964 -3.61 9.54 -18.23
C SER A 964 -2.32 9.80 -17.46
N GLY A 965 -1.28 10.28 -18.14
CA GLY A 965 0.06 10.45 -17.57
C GLY A 965 0.96 9.22 -17.77
N ALA A 966 0.43 8.10 -18.27
CA ALA A 966 1.21 6.93 -18.65
C ALA A 966 2.25 7.22 -19.76
N ASN A 967 1.96 8.22 -20.61
CA ASN A 967 2.83 8.70 -21.68
C ASN A 967 3.68 9.93 -21.26
N GLY A 968 3.82 10.17 -19.94
CA GLY A 968 4.47 11.37 -19.43
C GLY A 968 3.64 12.62 -19.73
N THR A 969 4.32 13.72 -20.12
CA THR A 969 3.67 15.01 -20.39
C THR A 969 3.00 15.12 -21.75
N ALA A 970 3.22 14.14 -22.64
CA ALA A 970 2.59 14.10 -23.95
C ALA A 970 1.05 14.03 -23.81
N GLY A 971 0.36 14.83 -24.62
CA GLY A 971 -1.10 14.72 -24.77
C GLY A 971 -1.49 13.41 -25.47
N PRO A 972 -2.76 12.98 -25.33
CA PRO A 972 -3.25 11.82 -26.07
C PRO A 972 -3.15 12.08 -27.58
N ASP A 973 -2.58 11.11 -28.30
CA ASP A 973 -2.49 11.10 -29.76
C ASP A 973 -3.03 9.76 -30.27
N VAL A 974 -4.36 9.66 -30.27
CA VAL A 974 -5.15 8.53 -30.75
C VAL A 974 -6.28 9.06 -31.64
N VAL A 975 -6.84 8.18 -32.47
CA VAL A 975 -8.08 8.46 -33.21
C VAL A 975 -9.20 7.72 -32.49
N SER A 976 -9.86 8.39 -31.55
CA SER A 976 -10.90 7.75 -30.72
C SER A 976 -12.23 7.54 -31.44
N SER A 977 -12.87 6.41 -31.18
CA SER A 977 -14.18 6.11 -31.73
C SER A 977 -15.13 5.47 -30.73
N VAL A 978 -16.40 5.85 -30.79
CA VAL A 978 -17.50 5.19 -30.07
C VAL A 978 -18.57 4.79 -31.07
N THR A 979 -18.93 3.51 -31.06
CA THR A 979 -20.01 2.96 -31.88
C THR A 979 -21.10 2.39 -30.99
N LEU A 980 -22.26 3.06 -30.95
CA LEU A 980 -23.48 2.52 -30.39
C LEU A 980 -24.24 1.83 -31.52
N ALA A 981 -24.18 0.49 -31.57
CA ALA A 981 -24.81 -0.27 -32.64
C ALA A 981 -26.34 -0.12 -32.61
N SER A 982 -27.00 -0.40 -33.74
CA SER A 982 -28.45 -0.48 -33.78
C SER A 982 -28.95 -1.51 -32.75
N GLY A 983 -29.90 -1.11 -31.89
CA GLY A 983 -30.42 -1.96 -30.81
C GLY A 983 -29.61 -1.92 -29.50
N SER A 984 -28.46 -1.24 -29.47
CA SER A 984 -27.75 -0.92 -28.21
C SER A 984 -28.49 0.17 -27.40
N THR A 985 -28.10 0.33 -26.13
CA THR A 985 -28.66 1.37 -25.24
C THR A 985 -27.57 2.28 -24.67
N LEU A 986 -27.77 3.60 -24.76
CA LEU A 986 -27.14 4.61 -23.91
C LEU A 986 -28.16 5.05 -22.87
N GLU A 987 -27.89 4.80 -21.60
CA GLU A 987 -28.79 5.10 -20.50
C GLU A 987 -28.17 6.11 -19.52
N VAL A 988 -28.95 7.06 -19.03
CA VAL A 988 -28.53 8.00 -17.99
C VAL A 988 -29.45 7.92 -16.78
N ASP A 989 -28.94 7.46 -15.64
CA ASP A 989 -29.65 7.52 -14.35
C ASP A 989 -29.49 8.92 -13.75
N CYS A 990 -30.58 9.69 -13.77
CA CYS A 990 -30.63 11.09 -13.39
C CYS A 990 -31.03 11.32 -11.93
N ARG A 991 -31.16 10.26 -11.11
CA ARG A 991 -31.73 10.34 -9.75
C ARG A 991 -31.12 11.43 -8.86
N SER A 992 -29.84 11.71 -9.02
CA SER A 992 -29.09 12.69 -8.22
C SER A 992 -28.89 14.05 -8.89
N ILE A 993 -29.36 14.25 -10.13
CA ILE A 993 -29.25 15.52 -10.83
C ILE A 993 -30.36 16.44 -10.35
N MET A 994 -30.03 17.57 -9.72
CA MET A 994 -31.05 18.46 -9.13
C MET A 994 -31.27 19.75 -9.92
N VAL A 995 -30.54 19.95 -11.01
CA VAL A 995 -30.52 21.21 -11.76
C VAL A 995 -30.69 20.92 -13.25
N ALA A 996 -31.50 21.74 -13.94
CA ALA A 996 -31.56 21.75 -15.40
C ALA A 996 -30.21 22.13 -16.00
N GLY A 997 -29.84 21.55 -17.14
CA GLY A 997 -28.53 21.75 -17.72
C GLY A 997 -28.25 20.87 -18.93
N THR A 998 -27.09 21.11 -19.55
CA THR A 998 -26.56 20.26 -20.62
C THR A 998 -25.39 19.46 -20.06
N TYR A 999 -25.42 18.15 -20.27
CA TYR A 999 -24.44 17.19 -19.78
C TYR A 999 -23.79 16.51 -20.98
N THR A 1000 -22.48 16.67 -21.13
CA THR A 1000 -21.70 15.99 -22.18
C THR A 1000 -21.36 14.58 -21.72
N LEU A 1001 -21.85 13.58 -22.46
CA LEU A 1001 -21.66 12.16 -22.13
C LEU A 1001 -20.48 11.58 -22.91
N LEU A 1002 -20.39 11.90 -24.20
CA LEU A 1002 -19.36 11.40 -25.12
C LEU A 1002 -18.71 12.58 -25.83
N SER A 1003 -17.38 12.56 -25.95
CA SER A 1003 -16.59 13.52 -26.73
C SER A 1003 -15.38 12.81 -27.33
N VAL A 1004 -15.51 12.33 -28.57
CA VAL A 1004 -14.52 11.50 -29.29
C VAL A 1004 -14.40 11.95 -30.74
N ASP A 1005 -13.41 11.48 -31.50
CA ASP A 1005 -13.24 11.89 -32.91
C ASP A 1005 -14.36 11.38 -33.81
N SER A 1006 -14.82 10.16 -33.58
CA SER A 1006 -15.88 9.52 -34.37
C SER A 1006 -16.93 8.87 -33.49
N LEU A 1007 -18.19 9.30 -33.65
CA LEU A 1007 -19.34 8.76 -32.92
C LEU A 1007 -20.43 8.28 -33.88
N THR A 1008 -20.88 7.04 -33.71
CA THR A 1008 -22.04 6.48 -34.41
C THR A 1008 -23.15 6.12 -33.41
N THR A 1009 -24.35 6.65 -33.60
CA THR A 1009 -25.52 6.40 -32.73
C THR A 1009 -26.77 5.94 -33.47
N THR A 1010 -26.68 5.71 -34.78
CA THR A 1010 -27.85 5.40 -35.62
C THR A 1010 -28.50 4.07 -35.22
N GLY A 1011 -29.75 4.14 -34.76
CA GLY A 1011 -30.52 2.96 -34.33
C GLY A 1011 -30.29 2.54 -32.88
N ALA A 1012 -29.44 3.24 -32.13
CA ALA A 1012 -29.29 3.05 -30.69
C ALA A 1012 -30.44 3.72 -29.92
N THR A 1013 -30.80 3.16 -28.78
CA THR A 1013 -31.76 3.78 -27.84
C THR A 1013 -31.01 4.71 -26.91
N LEU A 1014 -31.34 6.00 -26.91
CA LEU A 1014 -30.82 6.97 -25.94
C LEU A 1014 -31.94 7.29 -24.94
N THR A 1015 -31.73 7.02 -23.67
CA THR A 1015 -32.77 7.14 -22.64
C THR A 1015 -32.24 7.71 -21.33
N ALA A 1016 -33.11 8.39 -20.60
CA ALA A 1016 -32.85 8.84 -19.25
C ALA A 1016 -33.86 8.19 -18.31
N ILE A 1017 -33.38 7.68 -17.19
CA ILE A 1017 -34.19 7.03 -16.15
C ILE A 1017 -34.09 7.81 -14.84
N ASN A 1018 -35.08 7.61 -13.96
CA ASN A 1018 -35.18 8.30 -12.67
C ASN A 1018 -35.02 9.83 -12.78
N VAL A 1019 -35.56 10.41 -13.87
CA VAL A 1019 -35.56 11.87 -14.06
C VAL A 1019 -36.35 12.51 -12.91
N PRO A 1020 -35.78 13.48 -12.18
CA PRO A 1020 -36.45 14.14 -11.07
C PRO A 1020 -37.78 14.78 -11.50
N SER A 1021 -38.73 14.80 -10.57
CA SER A 1021 -40.04 15.41 -10.80
C SER A 1021 -39.90 16.88 -11.19
N GLY A 1022 -40.54 17.28 -12.29
CA GLY A 1022 -40.49 18.64 -12.82
C GLY A 1022 -39.38 18.89 -13.85
N LEU A 1023 -38.50 17.92 -14.09
CA LEU A 1023 -37.54 17.95 -15.19
C LEU A 1023 -37.94 16.99 -16.32
N SER A 1024 -37.43 17.28 -17.51
CA SER A 1024 -37.57 16.47 -18.71
C SER A 1024 -36.21 16.27 -19.37
N ALA A 1025 -35.92 15.07 -19.83
CA ALA A 1025 -34.66 14.74 -20.49
C ALA A 1025 -34.84 14.60 -22.00
N SER A 1026 -33.89 15.13 -22.76
CA SER A 1026 -33.82 14.96 -24.21
C SER A 1026 -32.37 14.73 -24.67
N PHE A 1027 -32.21 14.02 -25.79
CA PHE A 1027 -30.92 13.73 -26.41
C PHE A 1027 -30.88 14.36 -27.80
N PRO A 1028 -30.21 15.53 -27.96
CA PRO A 1028 -29.98 16.10 -29.28
C PRO A 1028 -29.21 15.14 -30.18
N ALA A 1029 -29.35 15.31 -31.49
CA ALA A 1029 -28.56 14.54 -32.45
C ALA A 1029 -27.06 14.78 -32.21
N ALA A 1030 -26.28 13.70 -32.21
CA ALA A 1030 -24.84 13.77 -32.09
C ALA A 1030 -24.24 14.67 -33.18
N SER A 1031 -23.24 15.47 -32.83
CA SER A 1031 -22.58 16.39 -33.75
C SER A 1031 -21.08 16.40 -33.49
N GLY A 1032 -20.28 16.20 -34.54
CA GLY A 1032 -18.81 16.26 -34.46
C GLY A 1032 -18.21 15.35 -33.38
N GLY A 1033 -18.75 14.13 -33.22
CA GLY A 1033 -18.25 13.19 -32.22
C GLY A 1033 -18.78 13.38 -30.79
N VAL A 1034 -19.67 14.37 -30.59
CA VAL A 1034 -20.21 14.72 -29.27
C VAL A 1034 -21.65 14.25 -29.10
N GLN A 1035 -21.94 13.60 -27.97
CA GLN A 1035 -23.31 13.31 -27.51
C GLN A 1035 -23.57 14.00 -26.16
N THR A 1036 -24.67 14.75 -26.10
CA THR A 1036 -25.15 15.40 -24.89
C THR A 1036 -26.52 14.89 -24.46
N MET A 1037 -26.83 15.08 -23.19
CA MET A 1037 -28.19 15.05 -22.63
C MET A 1037 -28.56 16.45 -22.17
N VAL A 1038 -29.79 16.89 -22.46
CA VAL A 1038 -30.35 18.15 -21.98
C VAL A 1038 -31.47 17.84 -20.99
N LEU A 1039 -31.34 18.35 -19.76
CA LEU A 1039 -32.39 18.36 -18.75
C LEU A 1039 -33.00 19.76 -18.68
N SER A 1040 -34.32 19.85 -18.86
CA SER A 1040 -35.09 21.10 -18.89
C SER A 1040 -36.32 21.09 -18.01
#